data_AF-A0A1J4MD04-F1
#
_entry.id   AF-A0A1J4MD04-F1
#
_cell.length_a   1.000
_cell.length_b   1.000
_cell.length_c   1.000
_cell.angle_alpha   90.00
_cell.angle_beta   90.00
_cell.angle_gamma   90.00
#
_symmetry.space_group_name_H-M   'P 1'
#
loop_
_entity.id
_entity.type
_entity.pdbx_description
1 polymer ?
#
loop_
_entity_poly.entity_id
_entity_poly.type
_entity_poly.pdbx_seq_one_letter_code
_entity_poly.pdbx_strand_id
1 'polypeptide(L)'
;MEALQLMQIAVKMVSNISKQEKLEKLRNVMSQHDVDAYIVSSSDPHMSEYTPDKYKRREFMTDFFGSQGICVVTKSSAHLIVDGRYIVEAKKTATPEYQVHLFKRGFYLDIVDILKEENFCGELGIDIEVTSWMSFKALANYIESSGLNKDRNFTIKFLNLNLVDIIRPQEEIKPNKSEIFIHEVKYAGETSKSKVKKVLFEMKRQNAKLLFLSSLTQISWLLNLRGSDVHCTPVFLGYVILEILDGTDPIDGGEILFNLKVFADINCIKNCEEILKNEFQNHISIIQIENVMDELYRLFSELNSDPNSKLSKIWLPENYCNLAIMDTLFKVLNPQENHNSSSYYKCLINYFNSSKILITSESPIIMLRAVKNEIELRGMRDCHIYDGLALTKFLYYLYKAGRDGTLFSGKVTEWDLSQKLLEFRKQQPKFVYPSFDTISSIGENGAIIHYRPEENNSSIIKPDLYLCDSGGQYYTGTTDVTRTLFLFGNGEEKPTIEQVETFTRVLIGFIRLHKSIFPVGTNAIAIDVLARASLWEAGLDYLHGTGHGVGSFLSVHEEPWSICYKVGRDGICNQNLAVGAVVSIEPGYYEEGKYGIRIENLAEIVEAEIENGYKKMNKFLKFSPLTFAPIQKEMIDVSMLSDDELDWLNWYHSRTLESLEPLVDDDPEFLRWLVQECSPINREISKNPFPKTLYQ
;
A
#
# COMPACT_ATOMS: atom_id res chain seq x y z
N MET A 1 -48.67 7.88 -0.21
CA MET A 1 -47.79 6.78 -0.66
C MET A 1 -47.27 7.03 -2.07
N GLU A 2 -48.09 7.38 -3.05
CA GLU A 2 -47.61 7.71 -4.41
C GLU A 2 -46.69 8.93 -4.48
N ALA A 3 -46.87 9.95 -3.62
CA ALA A 3 -45.93 11.07 -3.52
C ALA A 3 -44.57 10.67 -2.93
N LEU A 4 -44.51 9.67 -2.05
CA LEU A 4 -43.26 9.15 -1.48
C LEU A 4 -42.52 8.25 -2.48
N GLN A 5 -43.28 7.54 -3.32
CA GLN A 5 -42.77 6.68 -4.37
C GLN A 5 -42.26 7.50 -5.57
N LEU A 6 -42.94 8.61 -5.91
CA LEU A 6 -42.44 9.61 -6.85
C LEU A 6 -41.23 10.38 -6.30
N MET A 7 -41.14 10.59 -4.99
CA MET A 7 -39.96 11.20 -4.37
C MET A 7 -38.78 10.21 -4.33
N GLN A 8 -39.00 8.91 -4.09
CA GLN A 8 -37.97 7.88 -4.20
C GLN A 8 -37.53 7.61 -5.66
N ILE A 9 -38.44 7.76 -6.62
CA ILE A 9 -38.11 7.70 -8.05
C ILE A 9 -37.41 8.99 -8.50
N ALA A 10 -37.79 10.16 -7.98
CA ALA A 10 -37.11 11.44 -8.25
C ALA A 10 -35.73 11.51 -7.60
N VAL A 11 -35.55 10.94 -6.39
CA VAL A 11 -34.24 10.76 -5.73
C VAL A 11 -33.40 9.71 -6.47
N LYS A 12 -34.01 8.70 -7.10
CA LYS A 12 -33.32 7.81 -8.06
C LYS A 12 -33.03 8.44 -9.42
N MET A 13 -33.70 9.54 -9.78
CA MET A 13 -33.49 10.28 -11.04
C MET A 13 -32.54 11.48 -10.88
N VAL A 14 -32.10 11.78 -9.66
CA VAL A 14 -31.03 12.76 -9.37
C VAL A 14 -29.85 12.00 -8.76
N SER A 15 -29.08 11.26 -9.57
CA SER A 15 -27.74 10.72 -9.24
C SER A 15 -27.17 9.75 -10.29
N ASN A 16 -27.42 9.96 -11.58
CA ASN A 16 -26.62 9.27 -12.61
C ASN A 16 -26.23 10.26 -13.70
N ILE A 17 -25.26 11.12 -13.37
CA ILE A 17 -24.51 11.87 -14.37
C ILE A 17 -23.91 10.83 -15.31
N SER A 18 -24.29 10.84 -16.59
CA SER A 18 -23.75 9.86 -17.54
C SER A 18 -22.23 10.02 -17.65
N LYS A 19 -21.52 8.96 -18.04
CA LYS A 19 -20.05 8.97 -18.15
C LYS A 19 -19.54 10.16 -18.98
N GLN A 20 -20.20 10.45 -20.10
CA GLN A 20 -19.92 11.58 -20.98
C GLN A 20 -20.21 12.93 -20.30
N GLU A 21 -21.34 13.03 -19.59
CA GLU A 21 -21.76 14.27 -18.91
C GLU A 21 -20.78 14.68 -17.80
N LYS A 22 -20.08 13.73 -17.15
CA LYS A 22 -19.02 14.04 -16.17
C LYS A 22 -17.88 14.86 -16.79
N LEU A 23 -17.41 14.45 -17.97
CA LEU A 23 -16.33 15.15 -18.70
C LEU A 23 -16.77 16.53 -19.19
N GLU A 24 -17.98 16.64 -19.73
CA GLU A 24 -18.54 17.92 -20.20
C GLU A 24 -18.68 18.91 -19.04
N LYS A 25 -19.22 18.46 -17.90
CA LYS A 25 -19.30 19.28 -16.67
C LYS A 25 -17.92 19.70 -16.17
N LEU A 26 -16.95 18.78 -16.13
CA LEU A 26 -15.59 19.11 -15.70
C LEU A 26 -14.96 20.17 -16.62
N ARG A 27 -15.07 20.02 -17.94
CA ARG A 27 -14.55 21.00 -18.92
C ARG A 27 -15.21 22.38 -18.78
N ASN A 28 -16.51 22.42 -18.50
CA ASN A 28 -17.21 23.68 -18.21
C ASN A 28 -16.66 24.35 -16.94
N VAL A 29 -16.45 23.59 -15.87
CA VAL A 29 -15.85 24.09 -14.62
C VAL A 29 -14.40 24.51 -14.81
N MET A 30 -13.61 23.77 -15.59
CA MET A 30 -12.25 24.15 -15.98
C MET A 30 -12.25 25.52 -16.67
N SER A 31 -13.13 25.72 -17.66
CA SER A 31 -13.25 27.00 -18.37
C SER A 31 -13.67 28.16 -17.45
N GLN A 32 -14.48 27.91 -16.42
CA GLN A 32 -14.87 28.92 -15.43
C GLN A 32 -13.71 29.34 -14.51
N HIS A 33 -12.67 28.51 -14.42
CA HIS A 33 -11.47 28.74 -13.62
C HIS A 33 -10.24 29.01 -14.50
N ASP A 34 -10.42 29.35 -15.78
CA ASP A 34 -9.38 29.61 -16.79
C ASP A 34 -8.38 28.46 -17.02
N VAL A 35 -8.76 27.22 -16.70
CA VAL A 35 -7.91 26.03 -16.86
C VAL A 35 -8.15 25.36 -18.21
N ASP A 36 -7.08 25.02 -18.92
CA ASP A 36 -7.12 24.38 -20.23
C ASP A 36 -6.84 22.86 -20.17
N ALA A 37 -6.06 22.43 -19.18
CA ALA A 37 -5.85 21.03 -18.82
C ALA A 37 -5.85 20.86 -17.30
N TYR A 38 -6.43 19.78 -16.79
CA TYR A 38 -6.54 19.54 -15.36
C TYR A 38 -6.10 18.11 -15.00
N ILE A 39 -5.24 18.00 -13.99
CA ILE A 39 -4.78 16.73 -13.45
C ILE A 39 -5.72 16.28 -12.34
N VAL A 40 -6.24 15.07 -12.43
CA VAL A 40 -7.03 14.41 -11.38
C VAL A 40 -6.23 13.23 -10.85
N SER A 41 -5.74 13.37 -9.61
CA SER A 41 -5.02 12.31 -8.89
C SER A 41 -5.96 11.36 -8.15
N SER A 42 -5.46 10.16 -7.83
CA SER A 42 -6.07 9.28 -6.83
C SER A 42 -5.69 9.67 -5.39
N SER A 43 -4.71 10.55 -5.20
CA SER A 43 -4.19 10.95 -3.90
C SER A 43 -5.19 11.74 -3.05
N ASP A 44 -5.03 11.62 -1.73
CA ASP A 44 -5.61 12.51 -0.72
C ASP A 44 -4.51 13.46 -0.17
N PRO A 45 -4.84 14.39 0.75
CA PRO A 45 -3.84 15.29 1.36
C PRO A 45 -2.75 14.60 2.19
N HIS A 46 -2.90 13.31 2.45
CA HIS A 46 -2.02 12.50 3.28
C HIS A 46 -1.17 11.51 2.47
N MET A 47 -1.37 11.48 1.14
CA MET A 47 -0.78 10.53 0.21
C MET A 47 -1.03 9.07 0.63
N SER A 48 -2.25 8.80 1.10
CA SER A 48 -2.70 7.46 1.49
C SER A 48 -2.68 6.50 0.30
N GLU A 49 -2.43 5.21 0.56
CA GLU A 49 -2.55 4.19 -0.47
C GLU A 49 -4.00 3.93 -0.86
N TYR A 50 -4.83 3.60 0.12
CA TYR A 50 -6.26 3.58 -0.05
C TYR A 50 -6.81 4.96 0.21
N THR A 51 -7.55 5.45 -0.77
CA THR A 51 -8.09 6.80 -0.74
C THR A 51 -9.46 6.79 -0.04
N PRO A 52 -9.65 7.61 1.01
CA PRO A 52 -10.97 7.76 1.63
C PRO A 52 -12.03 8.21 0.62
N ASP A 53 -13.30 7.83 0.79
CA ASP A 53 -14.35 8.05 -0.23
C ASP A 53 -14.46 9.49 -0.74
N LYS A 54 -14.28 10.47 0.16
CA LYS A 54 -14.23 11.90 -0.17
C LYS A 54 -13.16 12.23 -1.22
N TYR A 55 -12.06 11.50 -1.31
CA TYR A 55 -10.97 11.80 -2.23
C TYR A 55 -10.95 10.91 -3.49
N LYS A 56 -11.91 9.99 -3.65
CA LYS A 56 -12.07 9.11 -4.84
C LYS A 56 -12.55 9.83 -6.11
N ARG A 57 -11.85 10.90 -6.48
CA ARG A 57 -12.21 11.81 -7.58
C ARG A 57 -11.87 11.21 -8.94
N ARG A 58 -10.73 10.50 -9.06
CA ARG A 58 -10.38 9.78 -10.29
C ARG A 58 -11.38 8.66 -10.57
N GLU A 59 -11.75 7.87 -9.57
CA GLU A 59 -12.80 6.84 -9.70
C GLU A 59 -14.10 7.44 -10.23
N PHE A 60 -14.59 8.51 -9.59
CA PHE A 60 -15.78 9.23 -10.06
C PHE A 60 -15.64 9.65 -11.53
N MET A 61 -14.50 10.22 -11.93
CA MET A 61 -14.29 10.74 -13.28
C MET A 61 -14.11 9.67 -14.36
N THR A 62 -13.57 8.51 -14.01
CA THR A 62 -13.10 7.49 -14.98
C THR A 62 -13.90 6.20 -14.94
N ASP A 63 -14.65 5.91 -13.87
CA ASP A 63 -15.28 4.62 -13.59
C ASP A 63 -14.29 3.44 -13.56
N PHE A 64 -13.00 3.74 -13.37
CA PHE A 64 -11.95 2.78 -13.05
C PHE A 64 -11.71 2.82 -11.54
N PHE A 65 -11.73 1.64 -10.89
CA PHE A 65 -11.75 1.50 -9.41
C PHE A 65 -10.44 0.99 -8.82
N GLY A 66 -9.42 0.70 -9.64
CA GLY A 66 -8.12 0.25 -9.14
C GLY A 66 -7.44 1.30 -8.25
N SER A 67 -6.64 0.88 -7.28
CA SER A 67 -6.06 1.80 -6.28
C SER A 67 -5.11 2.85 -6.88
N GLN A 68 -4.52 2.57 -8.06
CA GLN A 68 -3.48 3.40 -8.64
C GLN A 68 -3.82 3.87 -10.05
N GLY A 69 -3.67 5.17 -10.26
CA GLY A 69 -3.79 5.80 -11.55
C GLY A 69 -3.86 7.32 -11.42
N ILE A 70 -3.58 8.00 -12.53
CA ILE A 70 -3.74 9.45 -12.66
C ILE A 70 -4.46 9.71 -13.98
N CYS A 71 -5.30 10.75 -14.02
CA CYS A 71 -5.83 11.19 -15.30
C CYS A 71 -5.56 12.67 -15.56
N VAL A 72 -5.43 13.01 -16.83
CA VAL A 72 -5.35 14.39 -17.31
C VAL A 72 -6.48 14.61 -18.31
N VAL A 73 -7.25 15.67 -18.08
CA VAL A 73 -8.37 16.08 -18.94
C VAL A 73 -8.01 17.41 -19.57
N THR A 74 -8.05 17.48 -20.89
CA THR A 74 -7.87 18.72 -21.65
C THR A 74 -9.23 19.20 -22.19
N LYS A 75 -9.25 20.35 -22.85
CA LYS A 75 -10.44 20.84 -23.58
C LYS A 75 -11.01 19.82 -24.58
N SER A 76 -10.17 18.96 -25.17
CA SER A 76 -10.56 18.08 -26.28
C SER A 76 -10.32 16.59 -26.02
N SER A 77 -9.44 16.23 -25.09
CA SER A 77 -9.03 14.85 -24.82
C SER A 77 -9.11 14.52 -23.32
N ALA A 78 -9.01 13.23 -23.01
CA ALA A 78 -8.96 12.70 -21.65
C ALA A 78 -8.10 11.44 -21.65
N HIS A 79 -7.17 11.33 -20.69
CA HIS A 79 -6.18 10.26 -20.64
C HIS A 79 -6.11 9.69 -19.22
N LEU A 80 -6.16 8.37 -19.09
CA LEU A 80 -5.99 7.65 -17.83
C LEU A 80 -4.69 6.84 -17.93
N ILE A 81 -3.75 7.08 -17.02
CA ILE A 81 -2.50 6.32 -16.93
C ILE A 81 -2.58 5.40 -15.70
N VAL A 82 -2.31 4.11 -15.89
CA VAL A 82 -2.33 3.07 -14.83
C VAL A 82 -1.09 2.19 -14.90
N ASP A 83 -0.70 1.58 -13.79
CA ASP A 83 0.41 0.62 -13.78
C ASP A 83 0.01 -0.77 -14.34
N GLY A 84 1.00 -1.65 -14.51
CA GLY A 84 0.82 -2.97 -15.14
C GLY A 84 -0.19 -3.88 -14.44
N ARG A 85 -0.45 -3.67 -13.15
CA ARG A 85 -1.42 -4.46 -12.37
C ARG A 85 -2.86 -4.18 -12.77
N TYR A 86 -3.10 -3.02 -13.39
CA TYR A 86 -4.43 -2.48 -13.65
C TYR A 86 -4.78 -2.28 -15.13
N ILE A 87 -3.83 -2.50 -16.04
CA ILE A 87 -4.01 -2.16 -17.46
C ILE A 87 -5.16 -2.91 -18.14
N VAL A 88 -5.37 -4.19 -17.79
CA VAL A 88 -6.46 -5.01 -18.33
C VAL A 88 -7.81 -4.53 -17.80
N GLU A 89 -7.91 -4.29 -16.49
CA GLU A 89 -9.12 -3.76 -15.85
C GLU A 89 -9.48 -2.38 -16.40
N ALA A 90 -8.53 -1.46 -16.43
CA ALA A 90 -8.74 -0.09 -16.88
C ALA A 90 -9.26 -0.02 -18.33
N LYS A 91 -8.75 -0.86 -19.24
CA LYS A 91 -9.26 -0.94 -20.63
C LYS A 91 -10.71 -1.45 -20.71
N LYS A 92 -11.16 -2.22 -19.73
CA LYS A 92 -12.51 -2.81 -19.68
C LYS A 92 -13.52 -1.88 -19.00
N THR A 93 -13.13 -1.20 -17.92
CA THR A 93 -14.06 -0.47 -17.05
C THR A 93 -14.09 1.03 -17.29
N ALA A 94 -12.96 1.62 -17.72
CA ALA A 94 -12.84 3.06 -17.89
C ALA A 94 -13.88 3.61 -18.87
N THR A 95 -14.32 4.84 -18.61
CA THR A 95 -15.17 5.63 -19.49
C THR A 95 -14.59 5.68 -20.91
N PRO A 96 -15.36 5.33 -21.97
CA PRO A 96 -14.84 5.14 -23.33
C PRO A 96 -14.07 6.33 -23.93
N GLU A 97 -14.37 7.54 -23.48
CA GLU A 97 -13.70 8.77 -23.89
C GLU A 97 -12.26 8.91 -23.35
N TYR A 98 -11.89 8.14 -22.32
CA TYR A 98 -10.53 8.10 -21.81
C TYR A 98 -9.65 7.17 -22.65
N GLN A 99 -8.54 7.72 -23.13
CA GLN A 99 -7.46 6.89 -23.66
C GLN A 99 -6.70 6.28 -22.47
N VAL A 100 -6.64 4.95 -22.39
CA VAL A 100 -5.96 4.24 -21.30
C VAL A 100 -4.51 3.92 -21.69
N HIS A 101 -3.57 4.37 -20.85
CA HIS A 101 -2.14 4.24 -21.05
C HIS A 101 -1.51 3.39 -19.96
N LEU A 102 -0.56 2.54 -20.36
CA LEU A 102 0.32 1.86 -19.43
C LEU A 102 1.40 2.85 -18.94
N PHE A 103 1.61 2.90 -17.63
CA PHE A 103 2.71 3.60 -16.96
C PHE A 103 4.05 3.21 -17.58
N LYS A 104 4.89 4.20 -17.92
CA LYS A 104 6.21 3.96 -18.53
C LYS A 104 7.34 4.45 -17.64
N ARG A 105 7.29 5.71 -17.20
CA ARG A 105 8.42 6.39 -16.54
C ARG A 105 8.06 7.10 -15.25
N GLY A 106 6.78 7.28 -14.97
CA GLY A 106 6.29 8.06 -13.83
C GLY A 106 4.97 8.74 -14.19
N PHE A 107 3.96 8.68 -13.32
CA PHE A 107 2.63 9.24 -13.62
C PHE A 107 2.68 10.69 -14.13
N TYR A 108 3.41 11.57 -13.45
CA TYR A 108 3.54 12.97 -13.86
C TYR A 108 4.44 13.18 -15.09
N LEU A 109 5.40 12.29 -15.33
CA LEU A 109 6.26 12.33 -16.52
C LEU A 109 5.44 11.93 -17.76
N ASP A 110 4.67 10.85 -17.64
CA ASP A 110 3.81 10.34 -18.69
C ASP A 110 2.70 11.35 -19.05
N ILE A 111 2.18 12.13 -18.08
CA ILE A 111 1.28 13.27 -18.35
C ILE A 111 1.94 14.31 -19.25
N VAL A 112 3.18 14.69 -18.97
CA VAL A 112 3.87 15.72 -19.76
C VAL A 112 4.22 15.20 -21.15
N ASP A 113 4.51 13.91 -21.30
CA ASP A 113 4.67 13.29 -22.62
C ASP A 113 3.38 13.41 -23.44
N ILE A 114 2.24 13.06 -22.84
CA ILE A 114 0.92 13.20 -23.49
C ILE A 114 0.67 14.65 -23.89
N LEU A 115 0.84 15.60 -22.97
CA LEU A 115 0.63 17.02 -23.26
C LEU A 115 1.57 17.52 -24.37
N LYS A 116 2.81 17.02 -24.41
CA LYS A 116 3.77 17.35 -25.46
C LYS A 116 3.38 16.74 -26.81
N GLU A 117 2.95 15.48 -26.84
CA GLU A 117 2.44 14.80 -28.04
C GLU A 117 1.21 15.51 -28.61
N GLU A 118 0.35 16.06 -27.76
CA GLU A 118 -0.81 16.87 -28.15
C GLU A 118 -0.45 18.31 -28.54
N ASN A 119 0.81 18.72 -28.45
CA ASN A 119 1.25 20.12 -28.60
C ASN A 119 0.43 21.08 -27.71
N PHE A 120 0.15 20.65 -26.48
CA PHE A 120 -0.66 21.41 -25.54
C PHE A 120 -0.01 22.77 -25.25
N CYS A 121 -0.81 23.82 -25.39
CA CYS A 121 -0.49 25.16 -24.93
C CYS A 121 -1.69 25.69 -24.14
N GLY A 122 -1.42 26.34 -23.01
CA GLY A 122 -2.46 26.81 -22.11
C GLY A 122 -2.11 26.63 -20.63
N GLU A 123 -3.13 26.76 -19.80
CA GLU A 123 -3.04 26.68 -18.35
C GLU A 123 -3.30 25.26 -17.83
N LEU A 124 -2.26 24.64 -17.26
CA LEU A 124 -2.34 23.35 -16.58
C LEU A 124 -2.72 23.57 -15.10
N GLY A 125 -3.95 23.23 -14.74
CA GLY A 125 -4.46 23.31 -13.38
C GLY A 125 -4.07 22.10 -12.54
N ILE A 126 -3.65 22.36 -11.30
CA ILE A 126 -3.25 21.35 -10.31
C ILE A 126 -3.93 21.67 -8.98
N ASP A 127 -4.59 20.66 -8.39
CA ASP A 127 -5.01 20.70 -6.99
C ASP A 127 -3.80 20.55 -6.08
N ILE A 128 -3.48 21.61 -5.33
CA ILE A 128 -2.27 21.67 -4.52
C ILE A 128 -2.42 20.95 -3.17
N GLU A 129 -3.63 20.62 -2.72
CA GLU A 129 -3.86 19.91 -1.47
C GLU A 129 -3.55 18.41 -1.59
N VAL A 130 -3.74 17.83 -2.78
CA VAL A 130 -3.53 16.39 -3.05
C VAL A 130 -2.32 16.09 -3.93
N THR A 131 -1.52 17.11 -4.23
CA THR A 131 -0.25 16.94 -4.96
C THR A 131 0.90 17.04 -3.97
N SER A 132 1.68 15.98 -3.79
CA SER A 132 2.88 16.04 -2.94
C SER A 132 3.96 16.92 -3.54
N TRP A 133 4.83 17.46 -2.68
CA TRP A 133 5.97 18.26 -3.10
C TRP A 133 6.90 17.48 -4.03
N MET A 134 7.14 16.19 -3.74
CA MET A 134 7.92 15.30 -4.59
C MET A 134 7.33 15.17 -6.00
N SER A 135 6.03 14.89 -6.09
CA SER A 135 5.31 14.77 -7.36
C SER A 135 5.33 16.06 -8.16
N PHE A 136 5.13 17.20 -7.50
CA PHE A 136 5.18 18.51 -8.14
C PHE A 136 6.58 18.85 -8.67
N LYS A 137 7.64 18.59 -7.89
CA LYS A 137 9.02 18.75 -8.36
C LYS A 137 9.30 17.90 -9.59
N ALA A 138 8.86 16.65 -9.59
CA ALA A 138 9.03 15.75 -10.73
C ALA A 138 8.33 16.29 -11.98
N LEU A 139 7.07 16.74 -11.83
CA LEU A 139 6.31 17.39 -12.89
C LEU A 139 7.05 18.62 -13.45
N ALA A 140 7.44 19.55 -12.57
CA ALA A 140 8.10 20.80 -12.95
C ALA A 140 9.44 20.54 -13.66
N ASN A 141 10.29 19.68 -13.10
CA ASN A 141 11.58 19.31 -13.71
C ASN A 141 11.39 18.69 -15.10
N TYR A 142 10.38 17.84 -15.25
CA TYR A 142 10.14 17.19 -16.52
C TYR A 142 9.58 18.15 -17.57
N ILE A 143 8.68 19.08 -17.19
CA ILE A 143 8.23 20.19 -18.04
C ILE A 143 9.41 21.02 -18.56
N GLU A 144 10.37 21.37 -17.70
CA GLU A 144 11.56 22.13 -18.11
C GLU A 144 12.44 21.32 -19.07
N SER A 145 12.69 20.04 -18.77
CA SER A 145 13.56 19.18 -19.57
C SER A 145 12.96 18.81 -20.93
N SER A 146 11.63 18.65 -21.01
CA SER A 146 10.91 18.29 -22.22
C SER A 146 10.79 19.46 -23.20
N GLY A 147 10.90 20.70 -22.70
CA GLY A 147 10.72 21.93 -23.45
C GLY A 147 9.26 22.32 -23.67
N LEU A 148 8.30 21.65 -23.01
CA LEU A 148 6.87 21.98 -23.10
C LEU A 148 6.58 23.44 -22.72
N ASN A 149 7.35 23.98 -21.77
CA ASN A 149 7.25 25.37 -21.34
C ASN A 149 7.89 26.40 -22.29
N LYS A 150 8.54 25.98 -23.38
CA LYS A 150 9.11 26.92 -24.37
C LYS A 150 8.04 27.54 -25.25
N ASP A 151 6.87 26.91 -25.33
CA ASP A 151 5.68 27.52 -25.90
C ASP A 151 5.21 28.64 -24.97
N ARG A 152 5.21 29.88 -25.47
CA ARG A 152 4.99 31.11 -24.67
C ARG A 152 3.64 31.18 -23.93
N ASN A 153 2.76 30.21 -24.15
CA ASN A 153 1.42 30.13 -23.58
C ASN A 153 1.26 29.00 -22.56
N PHE A 154 2.27 28.17 -22.28
CA PHE A 154 2.19 27.14 -21.25
C PHE A 154 2.40 27.74 -19.85
N THR A 155 1.46 27.50 -18.94
CA THR A 155 1.55 27.91 -17.53
C THR A 155 1.02 26.82 -16.61
N ILE A 156 1.37 26.89 -15.33
CA ILE A 156 0.82 26.03 -14.28
C ILE A 156 0.03 26.89 -13.32
N LYS A 157 -1.22 26.51 -13.04
CA LYS A 157 -2.08 27.17 -12.06
C LYS A 157 -2.32 26.31 -10.85
N PHE A 158 -2.05 26.90 -9.69
CA PHE A 158 -2.33 26.29 -8.40
C PHE A 158 -3.78 26.56 -8.01
N LEU A 159 -4.51 25.50 -7.71
CA LEU A 159 -5.90 25.56 -7.29
C LEU A 159 -6.01 25.10 -5.83
N ASN A 160 -6.57 25.96 -4.99
CA ASN A 160 -6.91 25.66 -3.57
C ASN A 160 -8.30 25.01 -3.44
N LEU A 161 -8.82 24.45 -4.53
CA LEU A 161 -10.10 23.79 -4.59
C LEU A 161 -10.03 22.72 -5.68
N ASN A 162 -10.72 21.60 -5.48
CA ASN A 162 -10.75 20.55 -6.48
C ASN A 162 -11.94 20.72 -7.44
N LEU A 163 -11.66 20.82 -8.74
CA LEU A 163 -12.70 21.03 -9.75
C LEU A 163 -13.67 19.84 -9.89
N VAL A 164 -13.27 18.63 -9.52
CA VAL A 164 -14.14 17.44 -9.52
C VAL A 164 -15.18 17.54 -8.39
N ASP A 165 -14.82 18.13 -7.24
CA ASP A 165 -15.76 18.27 -6.12
C ASP A 165 -16.92 19.21 -6.45
N ILE A 166 -16.73 20.16 -7.38
CA ILE A 166 -17.79 21.08 -7.84
C ILE A 166 -18.90 20.31 -8.60
N ILE A 167 -18.52 19.27 -9.35
CA ILE A 167 -19.46 18.52 -10.22
C ILE A 167 -19.97 17.24 -9.57
N ARG A 168 -19.31 16.76 -8.51
CA ARG A 168 -19.68 15.53 -7.81
C ARG A 168 -20.88 15.79 -6.88
N PRO A 169 -21.91 14.92 -6.89
CA PRO A 169 -23.02 15.04 -5.97
C PRO A 169 -22.54 14.98 -4.51
N GLN A 170 -22.81 16.04 -3.74
CA GLN A 170 -22.33 16.13 -2.36
C GLN A 170 -22.97 15.08 -1.44
N GLU A 171 -24.17 14.60 -1.78
CA GLU A 171 -24.88 13.54 -1.06
C GLU A 171 -24.16 12.18 -1.13
N GLU A 172 -23.29 11.98 -2.13
CA GLU A 172 -22.48 10.75 -2.29
C GLU A 172 -21.19 10.79 -1.46
N ILE A 173 -20.81 11.95 -0.93
CA ILE A 173 -19.58 12.12 -0.14
C ILE A 173 -19.86 11.77 1.31
N LYS A 174 -19.55 10.54 1.71
CA LYS A 174 -19.63 10.12 3.11
C LYS A 174 -18.54 10.82 3.94
N PRO A 175 -18.89 11.44 5.08
CA PRO A 175 -17.88 11.95 6.00
C PRO A 175 -17.14 10.79 6.65
N ASN A 176 -15.80 10.79 6.58
CA ASN A 176 -14.96 9.84 7.30
C ASN A 176 -14.73 10.38 8.71
N LYS A 177 -15.57 9.94 9.64
CA LYS A 177 -15.50 10.30 11.06
C LYS A 177 -15.59 9.03 11.90
N SER A 178 -14.52 8.26 11.92
CA SER A 178 -14.41 7.09 12.79
C SER A 178 -13.95 7.49 14.19
N GLU A 179 -14.34 6.71 15.19
CA GLU A 179 -13.82 6.87 16.55
C GLU A 179 -12.32 6.56 16.56
N ILE A 180 -11.53 7.46 17.14
CA ILE A 180 -10.10 7.25 17.36
C ILE A 180 -9.93 6.56 18.71
N PHE A 181 -9.17 5.48 18.72
CA PHE A 181 -8.93 4.67 19.91
C PHE A 181 -7.44 4.39 20.15
N ILE A 182 -7.12 3.99 21.37
CA ILE A 182 -5.74 3.76 21.81
C ILE A 182 -5.29 2.36 21.41
N HIS A 183 -4.10 2.30 20.80
CA HIS A 183 -3.33 1.08 20.64
C HIS A 183 -2.47 0.86 21.88
N GLU A 184 -2.93 -0.02 22.77
CA GLU A 184 -2.28 -0.23 24.06
C GLU A 184 -0.80 -0.64 23.95
N VAL A 185 0.01 -0.21 24.93
CA VAL A 185 1.46 -0.52 25.00
C VAL A 185 1.75 -2.03 25.01
N LYS A 186 0.81 -2.86 25.49
CA LYS A 186 0.95 -4.33 25.45
C LYS A 186 1.00 -4.90 24.03
N TYR A 187 0.55 -4.13 23.03
CA TYR A 187 0.64 -4.46 21.61
C TYR A 187 1.74 -3.65 20.92
N ALA A 188 1.85 -2.35 21.22
CA ALA A 188 2.84 -1.47 20.61
C ALA A 188 4.28 -1.68 21.12
N GLY A 189 4.48 -2.26 22.29
CA GLY A 189 5.78 -2.46 22.95
C GLY A 189 6.45 -1.20 23.50
N GLU A 190 6.00 -0.02 23.11
CA GLU A 190 6.59 1.25 23.49
C GLU A 190 5.52 2.36 23.60
N THR A 191 5.69 3.29 24.54
CA THR A 191 4.75 4.41 24.74
C THR A 191 4.96 5.53 23.70
N SER A 192 3.93 6.35 23.48
CA SER A 192 3.95 7.46 22.53
C SER A 192 5.00 8.50 22.92
N LYS A 193 5.16 8.77 24.22
CA LYS A 193 6.20 9.66 24.77
C LYS A 193 7.60 9.19 24.42
N SER A 194 7.88 7.88 24.51
CA SER A 194 9.19 7.34 24.16
C SER A 194 9.47 7.46 22.66
N LYS A 195 8.46 7.19 21.81
CA LYS A 195 8.55 7.40 20.35
C LYS A 195 8.80 8.87 19.99
N VAL A 196 8.05 9.79 20.59
CA VAL A 196 8.25 11.24 20.42
C VAL A 196 9.65 11.66 20.85
N LYS A 197 10.19 11.13 21.95
CA LYS A 197 11.58 11.39 22.37
C LYS A 197 12.61 10.98 21.31
N LYS A 198 12.45 9.83 20.66
CA LYS A 198 13.31 9.39 19.55
C LYS A 198 13.24 10.36 18.36
N VAL A 199 12.04 10.81 18.00
CA VAL A 199 11.83 11.79 16.92
C VAL A 199 12.47 13.14 17.27
N LEU A 200 12.31 13.64 18.50
CA LEU A 200 12.93 14.89 18.96
C LEU A 200 14.46 14.83 18.92
N PHE A 201 15.05 13.68 19.25
CA PHE A 201 16.50 13.47 19.10
C PHE A 201 16.95 13.59 17.64
N GLU A 202 16.20 13.00 16.71
CA GLU A 202 16.47 13.11 15.27
C GLU A 202 16.30 14.54 14.74
N MET A 203 15.27 15.25 15.21
CA MET A 203 15.08 16.67 14.89
C MET A 203 16.29 17.50 15.36
N LYS A 204 16.76 17.32 16.61
CA LYS A 204 17.97 18.00 17.10
C LYS A 204 19.20 17.68 16.24
N ARG A 205 19.41 16.41 15.89
CA ARG A 205 20.54 15.97 15.05
C ARG A 205 20.55 16.66 13.68
N GLN A 206 19.36 16.91 13.10
CA GLN A 206 19.22 17.60 11.82
C GLN A 206 19.18 19.13 11.94
N ASN A 207 19.21 19.66 13.17
CA ASN A 207 18.98 21.07 13.51
C ASN A 207 17.59 21.56 13.02
N ALA A 208 16.58 20.70 13.16
CA ALA A 208 15.20 20.98 12.83
C ALA A 208 14.46 21.52 14.07
N LYS A 209 13.87 22.72 13.94
CA LYS A 209 12.99 23.32 14.95
C LYS A 209 11.55 22.87 14.79
N LEU A 210 11.12 22.60 13.55
CA LEU A 210 9.77 22.16 13.23
C LEU A 210 9.82 20.84 12.43
N LEU A 211 8.94 19.90 12.74
CA LEU A 211 8.64 18.73 11.91
C LEU A 211 7.12 18.67 11.70
N PHE A 212 6.72 18.61 10.43
CA PHE A 212 5.33 18.38 10.03
C PHE A 212 5.14 16.94 9.55
N LEU A 213 4.09 16.29 10.03
CA LEU A 213 3.70 14.94 9.64
C LEU A 213 2.28 14.95 9.11
N SER A 214 2.11 14.42 7.90
CA SER A 214 0.82 14.18 7.24
C SER A 214 0.55 12.71 6.95
N SER A 215 1.57 11.83 6.98
CA SER A 215 1.38 10.39 6.79
C SER A 215 0.58 9.79 7.94
N LEU A 216 -0.62 9.28 7.64
CA LEU A 216 -1.56 8.76 8.64
C LEU A 216 -0.98 7.56 9.41
N THR A 217 -0.17 6.74 8.75
CA THR A 217 0.49 5.58 9.36
C THR A 217 1.58 6.02 10.35
N GLN A 218 2.36 7.04 10.00
CA GLN A 218 3.39 7.60 10.89
C GLN A 218 2.76 8.27 12.12
N ILE A 219 1.67 9.03 11.92
CA ILE A 219 0.93 9.68 13.01
C ILE A 219 0.33 8.64 13.95
N SER A 220 -0.34 7.62 13.40
CA SER A 220 -0.94 6.52 14.17
C SER A 220 0.11 5.74 14.97
N TRP A 221 1.28 5.47 14.39
CA TRP A 221 2.38 4.82 15.08
C TRP A 221 2.97 5.70 16.21
N LEU A 222 3.20 6.98 15.93
CA LEU A 222 3.83 7.92 16.88
C LEU A 222 2.98 8.13 18.13
N LEU A 223 1.67 8.23 17.95
CA LEU A 223 0.72 8.53 19.03
C LEU A 223 0.14 7.28 19.68
N ASN A 224 0.45 6.08 19.18
CA ASN A 224 -0.24 4.83 19.57
C ASN A 224 -1.77 4.97 19.49
N LEU A 225 -2.25 5.60 18.42
CA LEU A 225 -3.67 5.75 18.13
C LEU A 225 -4.01 5.02 16.84
N ARG A 226 -5.26 4.61 16.71
CA ARG A 226 -5.81 3.94 15.53
C ARG A 226 -7.21 4.48 15.26
N GLY A 227 -7.67 4.28 14.03
CA GLY A 227 -9.02 4.63 13.59
C GLY A 227 -9.43 3.72 12.44
N SER A 228 -10.47 4.11 11.73
CA SER A 228 -10.96 3.39 10.54
C SER A 228 -11.40 4.35 9.43
N ASP A 229 -10.72 5.50 9.31
CA ASP A 229 -11.07 6.50 8.29
C ASP A 229 -10.60 6.10 6.88
N VAL A 230 -9.63 5.18 6.82
CA VAL A 230 -9.11 4.61 5.56
C VAL A 230 -9.52 3.15 5.49
N HIS A 231 -10.12 2.76 4.36
CA HIS A 231 -10.48 1.36 4.11
C HIS A 231 -9.28 0.44 4.31
N CYS A 232 -9.48 -0.67 5.02
CA CYS A 232 -8.46 -1.70 5.30
C CYS A 232 -7.20 -1.25 6.07
N THR A 233 -7.04 0.02 6.40
CA THR A 233 -5.86 0.56 7.08
C THR A 233 -6.27 1.22 8.41
N PRO A 234 -5.81 0.74 9.58
CA PRO A 234 -6.26 1.21 10.90
C PRO A 234 -5.66 2.56 11.29
N VAL A 235 -6.02 3.60 10.55
CA VAL A 235 -5.53 4.97 10.73
C VAL A 235 -6.71 5.95 10.77
N PHE A 236 -6.43 7.16 11.22
CA PHE A 236 -7.38 8.26 11.29
C PHE A 236 -6.83 9.48 10.55
N LEU A 237 -7.71 10.31 10.00
CA LEU A 237 -7.33 11.56 9.35
C LEU A 237 -6.78 12.54 10.39
N GLY A 238 -5.58 13.06 10.13
CA GLY A 238 -4.96 14.00 11.02
C GLY A 238 -3.58 14.47 10.57
N TYR A 239 -3.07 15.46 11.31
CA TYR A 239 -1.72 15.99 11.14
C TYR A 239 -1.03 16.08 12.50
N VAL A 240 0.30 16.05 12.51
CA VAL A 240 1.09 16.34 13.70
C VAL A 240 2.14 17.41 13.38
N ILE A 241 2.23 18.41 14.25
CA ILE A 241 3.37 19.34 14.28
C ILE A 241 4.14 19.11 15.57
N LEU A 242 5.42 18.81 15.43
CA LEU A 242 6.39 18.82 16.51
C LEU A 242 7.26 20.07 16.40
N GLU A 243 7.37 20.82 17.49
CA GLU A 243 8.14 22.05 17.59
C GLU A 243 9.11 21.94 18.77
N ILE A 244 10.41 22.14 18.54
CA ILE A 244 11.42 22.25 19.60
C ILE A 244 11.45 23.71 20.08
N LEU A 245 11.35 23.88 21.40
CA LEU A 245 11.38 25.19 22.04
C LEU A 245 12.81 25.59 22.42
N ASP A 246 13.08 26.89 22.36
CA ASP A 246 14.36 27.45 22.73
C ASP A 246 14.57 27.30 24.26
N GLY A 247 15.78 26.92 24.69
CA GLY A 247 16.14 26.95 26.12
C GLY A 247 16.69 25.67 26.78
N THR A 248 17.01 24.59 26.07
CA THR A 248 17.75 23.44 26.64
C THR A 248 18.62 22.71 25.62
N ASP A 249 19.94 22.83 25.78
CA ASP A 249 20.95 22.08 25.03
C ASP A 249 21.32 20.79 25.82
N PRO A 250 21.39 19.59 25.21
CA PRO A 250 21.79 18.38 25.93
C PRO A 250 23.30 18.27 26.14
N ILE A 251 24.09 19.33 25.88
CA ILE A 251 25.49 19.36 26.32
C ILE A 251 25.59 19.16 27.85
N ASP A 252 24.53 19.48 28.60
CA ASP A 252 24.41 19.28 30.06
C ASP A 252 23.31 18.29 30.51
N GLY A 253 22.76 17.44 29.63
CA GLY A 253 21.81 16.39 30.04
C GLY A 253 20.38 16.84 30.40
N GLY A 254 19.95 18.02 29.95
CA GLY A 254 18.57 18.50 30.11
C GLY A 254 17.54 17.84 29.17
N GLU A 255 16.26 17.83 29.56
CA GLU A 255 15.14 17.34 28.73
C GLU A 255 14.84 18.33 27.59
N ILE A 256 14.59 17.81 26.37
CA ILE A 256 14.22 18.64 25.21
C ILE A 256 12.86 19.25 25.49
N LEU A 257 12.76 20.58 25.53
CA LEU A 257 11.48 21.28 25.57
C LEU A 257 10.82 21.27 24.19
N PHE A 258 9.54 20.92 24.13
CA PHE A 258 8.81 20.81 22.87
C PHE A 258 7.32 21.14 23.03
N ASN A 259 6.68 21.42 21.90
CA ASN A 259 5.23 21.38 21.72
C ASN A 259 4.88 20.26 20.73
N LEU A 260 3.87 19.46 21.06
CA LEU A 260 3.23 18.46 20.23
C LEU A 260 1.80 18.93 19.91
N LYS A 261 1.55 19.30 18.66
CA LYS A 261 0.22 19.71 18.20
C LYS A 261 -0.36 18.60 17.35
N VAL A 262 -1.49 18.04 17.80
CA VAL A 262 -2.22 16.97 17.12
C VAL A 262 -3.48 17.56 16.51
N PHE A 263 -3.61 17.45 15.20
CA PHE A 263 -4.76 17.92 14.44
C PHE A 263 -5.63 16.72 14.07
N ALA A 264 -6.86 16.69 14.58
CA ALA A 264 -7.83 15.63 14.32
C ALA A 264 -9.26 16.17 14.49
N ASP A 265 -10.29 15.43 14.10
CA ASP A 265 -11.66 15.78 14.48
C ASP A 265 -11.81 15.63 16.00
N ILE A 266 -12.13 16.72 16.70
CA ILE A 266 -12.19 16.76 18.17
C ILE A 266 -13.20 15.76 18.73
N ASN A 267 -14.30 15.51 18.02
CA ASN A 267 -15.31 14.54 18.48
C ASN A 267 -14.82 13.10 18.36
N CYS A 268 -13.91 12.85 17.41
CA CYS A 268 -13.37 11.52 17.14
C CYS A 268 -12.24 11.15 18.12
N ILE A 269 -11.43 12.14 18.57
CA ILE A 269 -10.28 11.91 19.49
C ILE A 269 -10.62 12.05 20.97
N LYS A 270 -11.80 12.56 21.33
CA LYS A 270 -12.19 12.89 22.72
C LYS A 270 -11.91 11.76 23.74
N ASN A 271 -12.07 10.49 23.36
CA ASN A 271 -11.87 9.35 24.25
C ASN A 271 -10.39 9.03 24.51
N CYS A 272 -9.48 9.61 23.71
CA CYS A 272 -8.03 9.49 23.86
C CYS A 272 -7.40 10.72 24.55
N GLU A 273 -8.13 11.83 24.64
CA GLU A 273 -7.60 13.12 25.08
C GLU A 273 -7.01 13.09 26.48
N GLU A 274 -7.70 12.47 27.45
CA GLU A 274 -7.21 12.39 28.83
C GLU A 274 -5.90 11.60 28.90
N ILE A 275 -5.78 10.50 28.15
CA ILE A 275 -4.58 9.66 28.16
C ILE A 275 -3.40 10.39 27.52
N LEU A 276 -3.62 11.07 26.40
CA LEU A 276 -2.58 11.90 25.78
C LEU A 276 -2.15 13.06 26.70
N LYS A 277 -3.10 13.73 27.37
CA LYS A 277 -2.80 14.79 28.35
C LYS A 277 -2.04 14.24 29.56
N ASN A 278 -2.35 13.04 30.03
CA ASN A 278 -1.60 12.42 31.13
C ASN A 278 -0.17 12.07 30.70
N GLU A 279 0.04 11.62 29.47
CA GLU A 279 1.35 11.24 28.95
C GLU A 279 2.27 12.44 28.64
N PHE A 280 1.71 13.48 28.01
CA PHE A 280 2.44 14.66 27.51
C PHE A 280 2.26 15.93 28.35
N GLN A 281 1.33 15.95 29.30
CA GLN A 281 1.05 17.09 30.19
C GLN A 281 0.83 18.38 29.40
N ASN A 282 1.54 19.46 29.74
CA ASN A 282 1.41 20.77 29.09
C ASN A 282 2.11 20.84 27.72
N HIS A 283 2.75 19.75 27.25
CA HIS A 283 3.43 19.71 25.96
C HIS A 283 2.51 19.35 24.80
N ILE A 284 1.25 18.97 25.03
CA ILE A 284 0.32 18.59 23.96
C ILE A 284 -0.82 19.60 23.78
N SER A 285 -1.19 19.86 22.53
CA SER A 285 -2.43 20.54 22.16
C SER A 285 -3.17 19.71 21.11
N ILE A 286 -4.47 19.50 21.33
CA ILE A 286 -5.37 18.86 20.36
C ILE A 286 -6.18 19.95 19.69
N ILE A 287 -6.13 20.00 18.36
CA ILE A 287 -6.67 21.07 17.53
C ILE A 287 -7.59 20.46 16.47
N GLN A 288 -8.68 21.14 16.15
CA GLN A 288 -9.58 20.74 15.07
C GLN A 288 -8.83 20.68 13.73
N ILE A 289 -9.00 19.59 12.97
CA ILE A 289 -8.19 19.27 11.79
C ILE A 289 -8.15 20.39 10.73
N GLU A 290 -9.26 21.10 10.51
CA GLU A 290 -9.36 22.17 9.52
C GLU A 290 -8.45 23.39 9.83
N ASN A 291 -8.01 23.55 11.08
CA ASN A 291 -7.18 24.69 11.51
C ASN A 291 -5.67 24.47 11.25
N VAL A 292 -5.26 23.38 10.60
CA VAL A 292 -3.84 23.06 10.37
C VAL A 292 -3.11 24.11 9.55
N MET A 293 -3.76 24.67 8.52
CA MET A 293 -3.14 25.66 7.65
C MET A 293 -2.95 27.01 8.35
N ASP A 294 -3.92 27.42 9.18
CA ASP A 294 -3.83 28.65 9.98
C ASP A 294 -2.67 28.56 10.98
N GLU A 295 -2.52 27.40 11.63
CA GLU A 295 -1.46 27.17 12.61
C GLU A 295 -0.07 27.07 11.94
N LEU A 296 0.02 26.46 10.76
CA LEU A 296 1.25 26.47 9.96
C LEU A 296 1.62 27.89 9.52
N TYR A 297 0.65 28.70 9.06
CA TYR A 297 0.88 30.09 8.69
C TYR A 297 1.41 30.91 9.88
N ARG A 298 0.82 30.74 11.07
CA ARG A 298 1.26 31.38 12.31
C ARG A 298 2.70 30.99 12.64
N LEU A 299 3.01 29.69 12.66
CA LEU A 299 4.34 29.16 12.98
C LEU A 299 5.40 29.60 11.97
N PHE A 300 5.10 29.55 10.67
CA PHE A 300 6.01 30.03 9.64
C PHE A 300 6.27 31.54 9.77
N SER A 301 5.26 32.33 10.12
CA SER A 301 5.40 33.77 10.31
C SER A 301 6.27 34.11 11.53
N GLU A 302 6.08 33.39 12.64
CA GLU A 302 6.92 33.51 13.84
C GLU A 302 8.37 33.17 13.53
N LEU A 303 8.60 32.04 12.85
CA LEU A 303 9.92 31.63 12.41
C LEU A 303 10.55 32.64 11.44
N ASN A 304 9.79 33.28 10.56
CA ASN A 304 10.34 34.30 9.66
C ASN A 304 10.72 35.60 10.39
N SER A 305 10.01 35.92 11.49
CA SER A 305 10.19 37.16 12.26
C SER A 305 11.37 37.13 13.24
N ASP A 306 11.76 35.95 13.72
CA ASP A 306 12.85 35.78 14.67
C ASP A 306 14.23 35.88 13.98
N PRO A 307 15.14 36.80 14.37
CA PRO A 307 16.48 36.86 13.79
C PRO A 307 17.34 35.63 14.09
N ASN A 308 17.10 34.95 15.21
CA ASN A 308 17.86 33.77 15.65
C ASN A 308 17.35 32.47 15.03
N SER A 309 16.06 32.40 14.64
CA SER A 309 15.46 31.25 13.96
C SER A 309 16.02 31.02 12.55
N LYS A 310 16.70 32.00 11.93
CA LYS A 310 17.33 31.85 10.60
C LYS A 310 18.38 30.72 10.54
N LEU A 311 18.84 30.24 11.69
CA LEU A 311 19.73 29.08 11.80
C LEU A 311 18.97 27.75 12.00
N SER A 312 17.67 27.78 12.28
CA SER A 312 16.83 26.62 12.53
C SER A 312 16.15 26.14 11.24
N LYS A 313 16.03 24.81 11.08
CA LYS A 313 15.39 24.22 9.89
C LYS A 313 13.95 23.80 10.15
N ILE A 314 13.16 23.79 9.09
CA ILE A 314 11.80 23.26 9.02
C ILE A 314 11.86 21.94 8.24
N TRP A 315 11.36 20.87 8.83
CA TRP A 315 11.36 19.54 8.22
C TRP A 315 9.97 19.21 7.66
N LEU A 316 9.87 19.17 6.33
CA LEU A 316 8.68 18.84 5.56
C LEU A 316 9.01 17.67 4.62
N PRO A 317 8.74 16.40 5.01
CA PRO A 317 9.04 15.24 4.18
C PRO A 317 8.34 15.32 2.82
N GLU A 318 9.10 15.33 1.71
CA GLU A 318 8.55 15.68 0.39
C GLU A 318 7.56 14.68 -0.21
N ASN A 319 7.64 13.43 0.23
CA ASN A 319 6.73 12.36 -0.18
C ASN A 319 5.32 12.54 0.38
N TYR A 320 5.18 13.15 1.56
CA TYR A 320 3.91 13.31 2.26
C TYR A 320 3.44 14.76 2.40
N CYS A 321 4.34 15.74 2.33
CA CYS A 321 3.98 17.16 2.37
C CYS A 321 3.31 17.55 1.05
N ASN A 322 2.08 18.05 1.12
CA ASN A 322 1.39 18.57 -0.05
C ASN A 322 1.95 19.93 -0.49
N LEU A 323 1.65 20.30 -1.73
CA LEU A 323 2.09 21.54 -2.36
C LEU A 323 1.44 22.77 -1.70
N ALA A 324 0.25 22.66 -1.11
CA ALA A 324 -0.41 23.75 -0.38
C ALA A 324 0.45 24.29 0.78
N ILE A 325 1.07 23.38 1.54
CA ILE A 325 1.96 23.73 2.66
C ILE A 325 3.24 24.37 2.16
N MET A 326 3.83 23.82 1.10
CA MET A 326 5.04 24.38 0.48
C MET A 326 4.79 25.78 -0.10
N ASP A 327 3.66 25.98 -0.76
CA ASP A 327 3.21 27.26 -1.30
C ASP A 327 2.97 28.29 -0.19
N THR A 328 2.33 27.87 0.91
CA THR A 328 2.12 28.71 2.10
C THR A 328 3.45 29.14 2.73
N LEU A 329 4.40 28.21 2.90
CA LEU A 329 5.74 28.52 3.39
C LEU A 329 6.45 29.51 2.47
N PHE A 330 6.39 29.30 1.16
CA PHE A 330 7.02 30.19 0.18
C PHE A 330 6.47 31.62 0.25
N LYS A 331 5.14 31.76 0.35
CA LYS A 331 4.44 33.06 0.49
C LYS A 331 4.83 33.80 1.77
N VAL A 332 4.92 33.09 2.90
CA VAL A 332 5.33 33.70 4.18
C VAL A 332 6.77 34.20 4.13
N LEU A 333 7.67 33.43 3.50
CA LEU A 333 9.09 33.77 3.41
C LEU A 333 9.38 34.84 2.34
N ASN A 334 8.54 34.93 1.30
CA ASN A 334 8.73 35.82 0.16
C ASN A 334 7.47 36.66 -0.14
N PRO A 335 7.02 37.52 0.79
CA PRO A 335 5.76 38.25 0.64
C PRO A 335 5.76 39.30 -0.49
N GLN A 336 6.93 39.60 -1.06
CA GLN A 336 7.10 40.56 -2.16
C GLN A 336 7.00 39.90 -3.53
N GLU A 337 6.98 38.56 -3.61
CA GLU A 337 6.94 37.86 -4.88
C GLU A 337 5.58 37.97 -5.57
N ASN A 338 5.60 38.07 -6.90
CA ASN A 338 4.35 38.08 -7.67
C ASN A 338 3.82 36.66 -7.83
N HIS A 339 2.97 36.25 -6.90
CA HIS A 339 2.34 34.92 -6.87
C HIS A 339 1.42 34.63 -8.07
N ASN A 340 1.10 35.62 -8.90
CA ASN A 340 0.28 35.48 -10.12
C ASN A 340 1.13 35.42 -11.40
N SER A 341 2.46 35.36 -11.29
CA SER A 341 3.35 35.26 -12.45
C SER A 341 3.26 33.89 -13.11
N SER A 342 3.30 33.82 -14.44
CA SER A 342 3.42 32.57 -15.20
C SER A 342 4.69 31.77 -14.87
N SER A 343 5.68 32.42 -14.28
CA SER A 343 6.93 31.82 -13.80
C SER A 343 6.92 31.49 -12.31
N TYR A 344 5.79 31.65 -11.62
CA TYR A 344 5.69 31.50 -10.16
C TYR A 344 6.22 30.14 -9.66
N TYR A 345 5.80 29.05 -10.31
CA TYR A 345 6.27 27.72 -9.92
C TYR A 345 7.79 27.56 -10.02
N LYS A 346 8.43 28.24 -10.98
CA LYS A 346 9.89 28.22 -11.14
C LYS A 346 10.56 28.94 -9.98
N CYS A 347 10.03 30.10 -9.58
CA CYS A 347 10.52 30.83 -8.42
C CYS A 347 10.45 29.97 -7.15
N LEU A 348 9.30 29.31 -6.93
CA LEU A 348 9.08 28.44 -5.79
C LEU A 348 10.08 27.26 -5.78
N ILE A 349 10.23 26.55 -6.90
CA ILE A 349 11.18 25.44 -7.04
C ILE A 349 12.63 25.91 -6.82
N ASN A 350 13.04 26.99 -7.48
CA ASN A 350 14.41 27.51 -7.36
C ASN A 350 14.73 27.96 -5.94
N TYR A 351 13.77 28.57 -5.25
CA TYR A 351 13.92 28.96 -3.86
C TYR A 351 14.15 27.74 -2.96
N PHE A 352 13.28 26.73 -3.01
CA PHE A 352 13.43 25.57 -2.13
C PHE A 352 14.63 24.69 -2.50
N ASN A 353 15.03 24.61 -3.77
CA ASN A 353 16.24 23.91 -4.18
C ASN A 353 17.53 24.56 -3.63
N SER A 354 17.51 25.88 -3.39
CA SER A 354 18.66 26.62 -2.85
C SER A 354 18.53 26.94 -1.36
N SER A 355 17.37 26.62 -0.76
CA SER A 355 17.04 26.94 0.63
C SER A 355 17.81 26.06 1.61
N LYS A 356 18.44 26.69 2.61
CA LYS A 356 19.12 26.00 3.70
C LYS A 356 18.25 25.80 4.94
N ILE A 357 17.06 26.39 4.95
CA ILE A 357 16.12 26.33 6.07
C ILE A 357 15.14 25.15 5.96
N LEU A 358 15.12 24.44 4.83
CA LEU A 358 14.19 23.33 4.59
C LEU A 358 14.91 21.98 4.59
N ILE A 359 14.35 21.01 5.31
CA ILE A 359 14.71 19.60 5.20
C ILE A 359 13.56 18.90 4.48
N THR A 360 13.82 18.34 3.32
CA THR A 360 12.80 17.60 2.55
C THR A 360 12.99 16.08 2.56
N SER A 361 14.05 15.60 3.21
CA SER A 361 14.30 14.16 3.35
C SER A 361 13.15 13.46 4.08
N GLU A 362 13.09 12.15 3.89
CA GLU A 362 12.18 11.26 4.60
C GLU A 362 12.09 11.53 6.10
N SER A 363 10.90 11.35 6.67
CA SER A 363 10.66 11.43 8.11
C SER A 363 11.50 10.40 8.87
N PRO A 364 12.02 10.72 10.07
CA PRO A 364 12.76 9.76 10.88
C PRO A 364 11.87 8.60 11.35
N ILE A 365 10.54 8.79 11.35
CA ILE A 365 9.57 7.78 11.78
C ILE A 365 9.57 6.57 10.85
N ILE A 366 9.89 6.74 9.56
CA ILE A 366 9.91 5.64 8.57
C ILE A 366 10.77 4.49 9.09
N MET A 367 12.04 4.75 9.39
CA MET A 367 12.95 3.71 9.89
C MET A 367 12.61 3.25 11.30
N LEU A 368 12.13 4.14 12.17
CA LEU A 368 11.81 3.81 13.56
C LEU A 368 10.65 2.81 13.69
N ARG A 369 9.68 2.82 12.76
CA ARG A 369 8.57 1.85 12.72
C ARG A 369 8.85 0.64 11.84
N ALA A 370 9.71 0.80 10.83
CA ALA A 370 10.02 -0.23 9.87
C ALA A 370 10.68 -1.45 10.52
N VAL A 371 11.51 -1.22 11.55
CA VAL A 371 12.11 -2.25 12.41
C VAL A 371 11.23 -2.45 13.64
N LYS A 372 10.58 -3.61 13.73
CA LYS A 372 9.63 -3.93 14.80
C LYS A 372 10.38 -4.28 16.08
N ASN A 373 9.85 -3.84 17.21
CA ASN A 373 10.35 -4.28 18.51
C ASN A 373 9.84 -5.69 18.85
N GLU A 374 10.39 -6.33 19.89
CA GLU A 374 10.04 -7.72 20.23
C GLU A 374 8.56 -7.95 20.58
N ILE A 375 7.86 -6.95 21.12
CA ILE A 375 6.43 -7.07 21.40
C ILE A 375 5.62 -7.03 20.09
N GLU A 376 5.98 -6.12 19.17
CA GLU A 376 5.39 -6.06 17.83
C GLU A 376 5.68 -7.36 17.06
N LEU A 377 6.92 -7.85 17.05
CA LEU A 377 7.30 -9.12 16.38
C LEU A 377 6.57 -10.32 16.97
N ARG A 378 6.47 -10.41 18.30
CA ARG A 378 5.69 -11.48 18.94
C ARG A 378 4.20 -11.39 18.56
N GLY A 379 3.65 -10.18 18.54
CA GLY A 379 2.28 -9.95 18.10
C GLY A 379 2.03 -10.36 16.64
N MET A 380 2.98 -10.07 15.76
CA MET A 380 2.96 -10.49 14.35
C MET A 380 3.03 -12.02 14.25
N ARG A 381 3.95 -12.70 14.94
CA ARG A 381 4.01 -14.17 14.97
C ARG A 381 2.69 -14.79 15.43
N ASP A 382 2.10 -14.27 16.52
CA ASP A 382 0.84 -14.76 17.06
C ASP A 382 -0.33 -14.60 16.05
N CYS A 383 -0.52 -13.41 15.45
CA CYS A 383 -1.63 -13.22 14.51
C CYS A 383 -1.49 -14.05 13.24
N HIS A 384 -0.27 -14.29 12.77
CA HIS A 384 -0.04 -15.12 11.58
C HIS A 384 -0.35 -16.60 11.80
N ILE A 385 -0.19 -17.11 13.03
CA ILE A 385 -0.63 -18.47 13.37
C ILE A 385 -2.16 -18.57 13.30
N TYR A 386 -2.88 -17.60 13.89
CA TYR A 386 -4.35 -17.57 13.82
C TYR A 386 -4.87 -17.38 12.39
N ASP A 387 -4.24 -16.50 11.62
CA ASP A 387 -4.58 -16.29 10.21
C ASP A 387 -4.29 -17.54 9.36
N GLY A 388 -3.17 -18.22 9.65
CA GLY A 388 -2.83 -19.52 9.07
C GLY A 388 -3.88 -20.59 9.35
N LEU A 389 -4.44 -20.63 10.56
CA LEU A 389 -5.56 -21.52 10.90
C LEU A 389 -6.82 -21.18 10.10
N ALA A 390 -7.18 -19.90 10.00
CA ALA A 390 -8.35 -19.46 9.23
C ALA A 390 -8.22 -19.81 7.74
N LEU A 391 -7.05 -19.56 7.15
CA LEU A 391 -6.75 -19.93 5.77
C LEU A 391 -6.78 -21.44 5.59
N THR A 392 -6.21 -22.22 6.52
CA THR A 392 -6.19 -23.68 6.43
C THR A 392 -7.60 -24.29 6.55
N LYS A 393 -8.46 -23.74 7.42
CA LYS A 393 -9.89 -24.09 7.47
C LYS A 393 -10.62 -23.78 6.16
N PHE A 394 -10.27 -22.67 5.51
CA PHE A 394 -10.81 -22.33 4.19
C PHE A 394 -10.32 -23.29 3.10
N LEU A 395 -9.04 -23.63 3.06
CA LEU A 395 -8.51 -24.63 2.12
C LEU A 395 -9.19 -26.00 2.30
N TYR A 396 -9.42 -26.42 3.54
CA TYR A 396 -10.19 -27.63 3.85
C TYR A 396 -11.65 -27.54 3.39
N TYR A 397 -12.30 -26.40 3.60
CA TYR A 397 -13.66 -26.15 3.09
C TYR A 397 -13.72 -26.33 1.57
N LEU A 398 -12.78 -25.74 0.83
CA LEU A 398 -12.69 -25.89 -0.63
C LEU A 398 -12.46 -27.35 -1.03
N TYR A 399 -11.54 -28.04 -0.36
CA TYR A 399 -11.25 -29.46 -0.57
C TYR A 399 -12.50 -30.33 -0.44
N LYS A 400 -13.31 -30.09 0.60
CA LYS A 400 -14.50 -30.88 0.92
C LYS A 400 -15.65 -30.54 -0.03
N ALA A 401 -15.95 -29.26 -0.18
CA ALA A 401 -17.02 -28.76 -1.04
C ALA A 401 -16.77 -29.07 -2.53
N GLY A 402 -15.50 -29.12 -2.96
CA GLY A 402 -15.14 -29.56 -4.30
C GLY A 402 -15.50 -31.03 -4.54
N ARG A 403 -15.16 -31.91 -3.60
CA ARG A 403 -15.39 -33.37 -3.70
C ARG A 403 -16.85 -33.79 -3.54
N ASP A 404 -17.63 -33.09 -2.71
CA ASP A 404 -19.07 -33.36 -2.56
C ASP A 404 -19.92 -32.67 -3.65
N GLY A 405 -19.30 -31.86 -4.51
CA GLY A 405 -19.91 -31.17 -5.63
C GLY A 405 -20.67 -29.90 -5.28
N THR A 406 -20.74 -29.51 -3.99
CA THR A 406 -21.44 -28.30 -3.57
C THR A 406 -20.74 -27.02 -4.06
N LEU A 407 -19.41 -27.05 -4.19
CA LEU A 407 -18.63 -25.93 -4.73
C LEU A 407 -18.97 -25.64 -6.19
N PHE A 408 -19.30 -26.68 -6.96
CA PHE A 408 -19.57 -26.60 -8.41
C PHE A 408 -21.06 -26.67 -8.75
N SER A 409 -21.93 -26.28 -7.81
CA SER A 409 -23.39 -26.33 -7.98
C SER A 409 -23.95 -25.33 -9.01
N GLY A 410 -23.10 -24.53 -9.67
CA GLY A 410 -23.51 -23.43 -10.54
C GLY A 410 -24.02 -22.19 -9.79
N LYS A 411 -23.76 -22.07 -8.49
CA LYS A 411 -24.23 -20.94 -7.65
C LYS A 411 -23.15 -20.25 -6.85
N VAL A 412 -22.10 -20.96 -6.45
CA VAL A 412 -21.00 -20.39 -5.68
C VAL A 412 -20.15 -19.52 -6.59
N THR A 413 -19.86 -18.30 -6.15
CA THR A 413 -19.06 -17.32 -6.89
C THR A 413 -17.72 -17.04 -6.20
N GLU A 414 -16.82 -16.36 -6.91
CA GLU A 414 -15.58 -15.84 -6.33
C GLU A 414 -15.84 -14.92 -5.12
N TRP A 415 -16.91 -14.12 -5.16
CA TRP A 415 -17.30 -13.27 -4.04
C TRP A 415 -17.72 -14.11 -2.83
N ASP A 416 -18.54 -15.15 -3.02
CA ASP A 416 -18.96 -16.04 -1.93
C ASP A 416 -17.75 -16.68 -1.23
N LEU A 417 -16.73 -17.10 -1.99
CA LEU A 417 -15.50 -17.64 -1.42
C LEU A 417 -14.69 -16.60 -0.64
N SER A 418 -14.66 -15.35 -1.10
CA SER A 418 -14.04 -14.25 -0.35
C SER A 418 -14.71 -14.03 1.01
N GLN A 419 -16.06 -14.08 1.04
CA GLN A 419 -16.82 -13.96 2.28
C GLN A 419 -16.61 -15.18 3.17
N LYS A 420 -16.49 -16.38 2.58
CA LYS A 420 -16.26 -17.60 3.35
C LYS A 420 -14.93 -17.57 4.11
N LEU A 421 -13.87 -17.09 3.48
CA LEU A 421 -12.58 -16.91 4.16
C LEU A 421 -12.67 -15.83 5.25
N LEU A 422 -13.38 -14.73 4.99
CA LEU A 422 -13.64 -13.71 6.00
C LEU A 422 -14.40 -14.26 7.22
N GLU A 423 -15.36 -15.17 7.03
CA GLU A 423 -16.05 -15.85 8.14
C GLU A 423 -15.07 -16.61 9.05
N PHE A 424 -14.08 -17.29 8.48
CA PHE A 424 -13.06 -18.00 9.27
C PHE A 424 -12.11 -17.04 10.00
N ARG A 425 -11.76 -15.91 9.38
CA ARG A 425 -10.94 -14.87 10.04
C ARG A 425 -11.67 -14.17 11.19
N LYS A 426 -12.97 -13.89 11.04
CA LYS A 426 -13.81 -13.31 12.11
C LYS A 426 -13.88 -14.17 13.39
N GLN A 427 -13.57 -15.47 13.28
CA GLN A 427 -13.52 -16.38 14.43
C GLN A 427 -12.18 -16.34 15.16
N GLN A 428 -11.15 -15.70 14.57
CA GLN A 428 -9.81 -15.67 15.15
C GLN A 428 -9.68 -14.62 16.26
N PRO A 429 -8.86 -14.88 17.30
CA PRO A 429 -8.60 -13.91 18.36
C PRO A 429 -8.07 -12.59 17.81
N LYS A 430 -8.60 -11.48 18.34
CA LYS A 430 -8.14 -10.11 18.05
C LYS A 430 -8.28 -9.64 16.60
N PHE A 431 -8.97 -10.39 15.73
CA PHE A 431 -9.31 -9.94 14.39
C PHE A 431 -10.15 -8.65 14.44
N VAL A 432 -9.87 -7.72 13.53
CA VAL A 432 -10.58 -6.44 13.42
C VAL A 432 -11.36 -6.39 12.10
N TYR A 433 -10.67 -6.39 10.97
CA TYR A 433 -11.23 -6.40 9.61
C TYR A 433 -10.15 -6.78 8.58
N PRO A 434 -10.46 -7.00 7.30
CA PRO A 434 -9.45 -7.33 6.27
C PRO A 434 -8.37 -6.25 6.10
N SER A 435 -7.10 -6.65 5.92
CA SER A 435 -5.98 -5.72 5.67
C SER A 435 -5.93 -5.16 4.25
N PHE A 436 -6.73 -5.73 3.34
CA PHE A 436 -7.05 -5.25 2.00
C PHE A 436 -8.30 -6.00 1.48
N ASP A 437 -8.82 -5.59 0.33
CA ASP A 437 -9.93 -6.31 -0.32
C ASP A 437 -9.45 -7.66 -0.86
N THR A 438 -10.03 -8.75 -0.37
CA THR A 438 -9.67 -10.12 -0.79
C THR A 438 -9.77 -10.27 -2.31
N ILE A 439 -8.67 -10.70 -2.92
CA ILE A 439 -8.62 -11.22 -4.27
C ILE A 439 -9.03 -12.69 -4.18
N SER A 440 -10.09 -13.05 -4.87
CA SER A 440 -10.57 -14.42 -4.99
C SER A 440 -10.90 -14.60 -6.45
N SER A 441 -10.15 -15.45 -7.15
CA SER A 441 -10.19 -15.51 -8.61
C SER A 441 -10.07 -16.93 -9.14
N ILE A 442 -10.94 -17.28 -10.10
CA ILE A 442 -10.98 -18.58 -10.77
C ILE A 442 -10.59 -18.45 -12.24
N GLY A 443 -9.73 -19.35 -12.73
CA GLY A 443 -9.27 -19.39 -14.11
C GLY A 443 -8.70 -18.05 -14.57
N GLU A 444 -9.22 -17.51 -15.68
CA GLU A 444 -8.71 -16.29 -16.33
C GLU A 444 -8.67 -15.06 -15.43
N ASN A 445 -9.55 -14.95 -14.43
CA ASN A 445 -9.52 -13.84 -13.48
C ASN A 445 -8.26 -13.87 -12.60
N GLY A 446 -7.66 -15.04 -12.42
CA GLY A 446 -6.38 -15.18 -11.73
C GLY A 446 -5.25 -14.43 -12.41
N ALA A 447 -5.34 -14.20 -13.73
CA ALA A 447 -4.34 -13.44 -14.49
C ALA A 447 -4.42 -11.92 -14.26
N ILE A 448 -5.51 -11.41 -13.66
CA ILE A 448 -5.68 -10.00 -13.31
C ILE A 448 -5.12 -9.81 -11.90
N ILE A 449 -3.91 -9.25 -11.81
CA ILE A 449 -3.08 -9.23 -10.58
C ILE A 449 -3.85 -8.71 -9.36
N HIS A 450 -4.60 -7.61 -9.53
CA HIS A 450 -5.41 -6.97 -8.48
C HIS A 450 -6.92 -7.16 -8.72
N TYR A 451 -7.33 -8.34 -9.21
CA TYR A 451 -8.74 -8.68 -9.40
C TYR A 451 -9.54 -8.54 -8.11
N ARG A 452 -10.72 -7.92 -8.19
CA ARG A 452 -11.65 -7.84 -7.05
C ARG A 452 -13.00 -8.44 -7.45
N PRO A 453 -13.47 -9.51 -6.76
CA PRO A 453 -14.79 -10.04 -7.02
C PRO A 453 -15.87 -9.08 -6.53
N GLU A 454 -16.87 -8.85 -7.38
CA GLU A 454 -18.06 -8.07 -7.05
C GLU A 454 -19.21 -9.00 -6.59
N GLU A 455 -20.01 -8.56 -5.63
CA GLU A 455 -21.14 -9.32 -5.08
C GLU A 455 -22.12 -9.79 -6.16
N ASN A 456 -22.41 -8.93 -7.13
CA ASN A 456 -23.43 -9.19 -8.15
C ASN A 456 -22.86 -9.52 -9.54
N ASN A 457 -21.53 -9.58 -9.66
CA ASN A 457 -20.84 -9.63 -10.96
C ASN A 457 -19.46 -10.30 -10.82
N SER A 458 -19.42 -11.45 -10.16
CA SER A 458 -18.24 -12.32 -10.07
C SER A 458 -18.51 -13.66 -10.73
N SER A 459 -17.43 -14.36 -11.08
CA SER A 459 -17.52 -15.62 -11.82
C SER A 459 -17.98 -16.75 -10.92
N ILE A 460 -18.73 -17.67 -11.51
CA ILE A 460 -19.12 -18.91 -10.86
C ILE A 460 -17.90 -19.83 -10.75
N ILE A 461 -17.73 -20.44 -9.59
CA ILE A 461 -16.65 -21.39 -9.32
C ILE A 461 -16.83 -22.65 -10.15
N LYS A 462 -15.72 -23.10 -10.74
CA LYS A 462 -15.60 -24.27 -11.61
C LYS A 462 -14.28 -24.99 -11.31
N PRO A 463 -14.11 -26.26 -11.71
CA PRO A 463 -12.82 -26.93 -11.61
C PRO A 463 -11.77 -26.21 -12.49
N ASP A 464 -10.84 -25.52 -11.85
CA ASP A 464 -9.75 -24.77 -12.48
C ASP A 464 -8.74 -24.33 -11.41
N LEU A 465 -7.70 -23.59 -11.80
CA LEU A 465 -6.87 -22.84 -10.86
C LEU A 465 -7.66 -21.74 -10.17
N TYR A 466 -7.59 -21.75 -8.85
CA TYR A 466 -8.14 -20.75 -7.96
C TYR A 466 -7.00 -20.07 -7.21
N LEU A 467 -6.95 -18.74 -7.30
CA LEU A 467 -6.03 -17.90 -6.57
C LEU A 467 -6.83 -17.15 -5.49
N CYS A 468 -6.35 -17.18 -4.27
CA CYS A 468 -6.88 -16.36 -3.19
C CYS A 468 -5.75 -15.64 -2.48
N ASP A 469 -5.80 -14.32 -2.55
CA ASP A 469 -4.91 -13.40 -1.85
C ASP A 469 -5.72 -12.54 -0.88
N SER A 470 -5.33 -12.56 0.38
CA SER A 470 -6.14 -12.02 1.46
C SER A 470 -5.36 -11.86 2.75
N GLY A 471 -5.76 -10.91 3.58
CA GLY A 471 -5.16 -10.70 4.89
C GLY A 471 -6.12 -10.11 5.91
N GLY A 472 -5.66 -10.02 7.16
CA GLY A 472 -6.41 -9.49 8.29
C GLY A 472 -5.62 -8.44 9.07
N GLN A 473 -6.35 -7.44 9.55
CA GLN A 473 -5.92 -6.58 10.64
C GLN A 473 -6.26 -7.24 11.96
N TYR A 474 -5.27 -7.36 12.83
CA TYR A 474 -5.40 -7.85 14.19
C TYR A 474 -4.84 -6.79 15.14
N TYR A 475 -5.35 -6.68 16.38
CA TYR A 475 -4.76 -5.75 17.35
C TYR A 475 -3.26 -5.99 17.61
N THR A 476 -2.72 -7.16 17.24
CA THR A 476 -1.31 -7.52 17.41
C THR A 476 -0.47 -7.40 16.13
N GLY A 477 -1.09 -7.15 14.97
CA GLY A 477 -0.36 -7.18 13.70
C GLY A 477 -1.24 -7.12 12.46
N THR A 478 -0.60 -7.14 11.30
CA THR A 478 -1.25 -7.14 9.99
C THR A 478 -0.76 -8.35 9.22
N THR A 479 -1.66 -9.10 8.58
CA THR A 479 -1.31 -10.28 7.77
C THR A 479 -1.53 -10.03 6.29
N ASP A 480 -0.78 -10.77 5.48
CA ASP A 480 -0.89 -10.85 4.03
C ASP A 480 -0.50 -12.26 3.57
N VAL A 481 -1.30 -12.88 2.71
CA VAL A 481 -1.08 -14.25 2.27
C VAL A 481 -1.88 -14.59 1.01
N THR A 482 -1.14 -15.10 0.03
CA THR A 482 -1.68 -15.69 -1.19
C THR A 482 -1.45 -17.21 -1.24
N ARG A 483 -2.50 -17.95 -1.61
CA ARG A 483 -2.40 -19.34 -2.07
C ARG A 483 -3.05 -19.49 -3.44
N THR A 484 -2.39 -20.23 -4.32
CA THR A 484 -2.99 -20.77 -5.53
C THR A 484 -3.14 -22.27 -5.41
N LEU A 485 -4.27 -22.81 -5.83
CA LEU A 485 -4.57 -24.23 -5.83
C LEU A 485 -5.48 -24.60 -7.01
N PHE A 486 -5.43 -25.84 -7.46
CA PHE A 486 -6.42 -26.39 -8.36
C PHE A 486 -7.63 -26.91 -7.56
N LEU A 487 -8.83 -26.49 -7.94
CA LEU A 487 -10.07 -26.96 -7.31
C LEU A 487 -10.52 -28.27 -7.96
N PHE A 488 -10.36 -29.38 -7.24
CA PHE A 488 -10.77 -30.71 -7.71
C PHE A 488 -12.26 -30.96 -7.51
N GLY A 489 -12.91 -31.48 -8.56
CA GLY A 489 -14.25 -32.05 -8.52
C GLY A 489 -14.27 -33.54 -8.17
N ASN A 490 -15.40 -34.18 -8.49
CA ASN A 490 -15.56 -35.62 -8.44
C ASN A 490 -15.29 -36.31 -9.80
N GLY A 491 -14.87 -35.55 -10.81
CA GLY A 491 -14.57 -36.01 -12.16
C GLY A 491 -13.09 -36.32 -12.38
N GLU A 492 -12.67 -36.29 -13.65
CA GLU A 492 -11.29 -36.53 -14.07
C GLU A 492 -10.47 -35.23 -14.26
N GLU A 493 -10.95 -34.10 -13.72
CA GLU A 493 -10.30 -32.80 -13.89
C GLU A 493 -8.91 -32.80 -13.25
N LYS A 494 -7.94 -32.26 -13.99
CA LYS A 494 -6.54 -32.17 -13.58
C LYS A 494 -5.95 -30.85 -14.05
N PRO A 495 -4.98 -30.28 -13.31
CA PRO A 495 -4.22 -29.15 -13.80
C PRO A 495 -3.46 -29.54 -15.07
N THR A 496 -3.30 -28.57 -15.97
CA THR A 496 -2.51 -28.79 -17.20
C THR A 496 -1.02 -28.88 -16.87
N ILE A 497 -0.23 -29.47 -17.78
CA ILE A 497 1.24 -29.51 -17.63
C ILE A 497 1.81 -28.09 -17.50
N GLU A 498 1.27 -27.13 -18.27
CA GLU A 498 1.68 -25.73 -18.24
C GLU A 498 1.40 -25.09 -16.87
N GLN A 499 0.21 -25.35 -16.29
CA GLN A 499 -0.17 -24.86 -14.96
C GLN A 499 0.74 -25.42 -13.86
N VAL A 500 1.03 -26.73 -13.90
CA VAL A 500 1.93 -27.41 -12.94
C VAL A 500 3.37 -26.90 -13.07
N GLU A 501 3.90 -26.80 -14.29
CA GLU A 501 5.26 -26.30 -14.53
C GLU A 501 5.42 -24.87 -14.00
N THR A 502 4.49 -23.99 -14.36
CA THR A 502 4.52 -22.59 -13.97
C THR A 502 4.36 -22.43 -12.46
N PHE A 503 3.45 -23.18 -11.83
CA PHE A 503 3.30 -23.19 -10.38
C PHE A 503 4.59 -23.60 -9.70
N THR A 504 5.23 -24.65 -10.21
CA THR A 504 6.47 -25.16 -9.67
C THR A 504 7.61 -24.14 -9.80
N ARG A 505 7.69 -23.40 -10.91
CA ARG A 505 8.67 -22.30 -11.08
C ARG A 505 8.46 -21.16 -10.08
N VAL A 506 7.20 -20.75 -9.86
CA VAL A 506 6.83 -19.75 -8.85
C VAL A 506 7.23 -20.24 -7.45
N LEU A 507 6.90 -21.50 -7.14
CA LEU A 507 7.27 -22.13 -5.87
C LEU A 507 8.79 -22.19 -5.66
N ILE A 508 9.56 -22.53 -6.70
CA ILE A 508 11.03 -22.52 -6.63
C ILE A 508 11.54 -21.12 -6.27
N GLY A 509 11.03 -20.07 -6.90
CA GLY A 509 11.37 -18.69 -6.57
C GLY A 509 11.05 -18.33 -5.11
N PHE A 510 9.86 -18.71 -4.66
CA PHE A 510 9.38 -18.52 -3.29
C PHE A 510 10.31 -19.19 -2.27
N ILE A 511 10.65 -20.46 -2.49
CA ILE A 511 11.55 -21.25 -1.62
C ILE A 511 12.97 -20.66 -1.62
N ARG A 512 13.51 -20.33 -2.80
CA ARG A 512 14.88 -19.81 -2.94
C ARG A 512 15.08 -18.52 -2.17
N LEU A 513 14.10 -17.60 -2.22
CA LEU A 513 14.17 -16.36 -1.46
C LEU A 513 14.04 -16.62 0.04
N HIS A 514 13.06 -17.43 0.49
CA HIS A 514 12.90 -17.78 1.90
C HIS A 514 14.12 -18.47 2.51
N LYS A 515 14.78 -19.36 1.77
CA LYS A 515 15.97 -20.10 2.23
C LYS A 515 17.25 -19.27 2.19
N SER A 516 17.22 -18.09 1.56
CA SER A 516 18.44 -17.30 1.37
C SER A 516 19.09 -16.87 2.70
N ILE A 517 20.42 -16.94 2.73
CA ILE A 517 21.27 -16.40 3.79
C ILE A 517 22.17 -15.35 3.13
N PHE A 518 22.12 -14.12 3.62
CA PHE A 518 22.76 -12.98 2.99
C PHE A 518 23.46 -12.09 4.02
N PRO A 519 24.55 -11.38 3.66
CA PRO A 519 25.28 -10.56 4.63
C PRO A 519 24.46 -9.36 5.08
N VAL A 520 24.69 -8.89 6.31
CA VAL A 520 24.17 -7.59 6.78
C VAL A 520 24.61 -6.49 5.81
N GLY A 521 23.70 -5.58 5.46
CA GLY A 521 23.94 -4.52 4.48
C GLY A 521 23.60 -4.91 3.03
N THR A 522 23.02 -6.09 2.80
CA THR A 522 22.46 -6.46 1.49
C THR A 522 21.27 -5.57 1.17
N ASN A 523 21.31 -4.94 0.00
CA ASN A 523 20.19 -4.19 -0.56
C ASN A 523 19.12 -5.16 -1.10
N ALA A 524 17.85 -4.86 -0.87
CA ALA A 524 16.72 -5.71 -1.26
C ALA A 524 16.64 -6.00 -2.77
N ILE A 525 17.08 -5.07 -3.62
CA ILE A 525 17.17 -5.24 -5.09
C ILE A 525 18.04 -6.44 -5.46
N ALA A 526 19.13 -6.67 -4.71
CA ALA A 526 20.13 -7.69 -5.06
C ALA A 526 19.60 -9.12 -4.93
N ILE A 527 18.55 -9.34 -4.14
CA ILE A 527 17.99 -10.67 -3.86
C ILE A 527 16.68 -10.94 -4.58
N ASP A 528 16.06 -9.94 -5.20
CA ASP A 528 14.82 -10.08 -5.96
C ASP A 528 14.94 -11.09 -7.13
N VAL A 529 16.14 -11.19 -7.72
CA VAL A 529 16.46 -12.18 -8.76
C VAL A 529 16.28 -13.62 -8.30
N LEU A 530 16.44 -13.93 -7.00
CA LEU A 530 16.29 -15.29 -6.47
C LEU A 530 14.86 -15.82 -6.65
N ALA A 531 13.88 -14.93 -6.57
CA ALA A 531 12.48 -15.27 -6.77
C ALA A 531 12.09 -15.37 -8.26
N ARG A 532 12.86 -14.75 -9.15
CA ARG A 532 12.57 -14.67 -10.59
C ARG A 532 13.33 -15.69 -11.44
N ALA A 533 14.50 -16.12 -10.99
CA ALA A 533 15.44 -16.90 -11.80
C ALA A 533 14.79 -18.11 -12.49
N SER A 534 13.96 -18.87 -11.77
CA SER A 534 13.30 -20.06 -12.32
C SER A 534 12.28 -19.75 -13.41
N LEU A 535 11.62 -18.58 -13.36
CA LEU A 535 10.72 -18.10 -14.42
C LEU A 535 11.52 -17.56 -15.61
N TRP A 536 12.59 -16.80 -15.36
CA TRP A 536 13.46 -16.25 -16.41
C TRP A 536 14.14 -17.33 -17.25
N GLU A 537 14.50 -18.45 -16.65
CA GLU A 537 15.00 -19.64 -17.37
C GLU A 537 14.03 -20.16 -18.45
N ALA A 538 12.72 -19.88 -18.30
CA ALA A 538 11.69 -20.21 -19.27
C ALA A 538 11.19 -18.99 -20.09
N GLY A 539 11.83 -17.83 -19.95
CA GLY A 539 11.41 -16.59 -20.62
C GLY A 539 10.15 -15.96 -20.03
N LEU A 540 9.76 -16.32 -18.80
CA LEU A 540 8.59 -15.82 -18.09
C LEU A 540 8.99 -14.75 -17.06
N ASP A 541 8.14 -13.79 -16.71
CA ASP A 541 8.36 -12.81 -15.64
C ASP A 541 7.01 -12.38 -15.03
N TYR A 542 7.04 -11.63 -13.93
CA TYR A 542 5.86 -10.98 -13.33
C TYR A 542 6.07 -9.47 -13.18
N LEU A 543 4.98 -8.71 -13.36
CA LEU A 543 5.00 -7.25 -13.48
C LEU A 543 4.76 -6.50 -12.15
N HIS A 544 5.13 -7.11 -11.03
CA HIS A 544 5.13 -6.49 -9.70
C HIS A 544 6.43 -6.81 -8.94
N GLY A 545 6.64 -6.16 -7.79
CA GLY A 545 7.75 -6.48 -6.88
C GLY A 545 7.58 -7.87 -6.26
N THR A 546 8.67 -8.47 -5.80
CA THR A 546 8.63 -9.75 -5.07
C THR A 546 8.19 -9.58 -3.62
N GLY A 547 8.28 -8.38 -3.07
CA GLY A 547 7.70 -8.11 -1.76
C GLY A 547 7.81 -6.66 -1.30
N HIS A 548 7.11 -6.38 -0.21
CA HIS A 548 7.00 -5.07 0.44
C HIS A 548 7.07 -5.22 1.96
N GLY A 549 7.32 -4.13 2.68
CA GLY A 549 7.22 -4.11 4.13
C GLY A 549 5.78 -4.20 4.60
N VAL A 550 5.58 -4.67 5.84
CA VAL A 550 4.25 -4.77 6.47
C VAL A 550 4.29 -4.16 7.86
N GLY A 551 3.30 -3.33 8.18
CA GLY A 551 3.16 -2.65 9.48
C GLY A 551 2.57 -3.53 10.59
N SER A 552 2.81 -3.15 11.86
CA SER A 552 2.16 -3.80 13.00
C SER A 552 0.82 -3.12 13.32
N PHE A 553 -0.27 -3.76 12.90
CA PHE A 553 -1.62 -3.22 12.96
C PHE A 553 -1.67 -1.82 12.33
N LEU A 554 -1.17 -1.73 11.09
CA LEU A 554 -1.01 -0.52 10.28
C LEU A 554 -1.21 -0.89 8.80
N SER A 555 -0.57 -0.20 7.87
CA SER A 555 -0.66 -0.51 6.44
C SER A 555 -0.10 -1.90 6.14
N VAL A 556 -0.77 -2.62 5.25
CA VAL A 556 -0.26 -3.89 4.70
C VAL A 556 0.95 -3.63 3.79
N HIS A 557 0.96 -2.53 3.05
CA HIS A 557 2.15 -2.03 2.35
C HIS A 557 2.80 -0.90 3.15
N GLU A 558 3.95 -1.18 3.76
CA GLU A 558 4.67 -0.26 4.64
C GLU A 558 6.09 0.00 4.13
N GLU A 559 6.38 1.29 3.90
CA GLU A 559 7.73 1.80 3.64
C GLU A 559 8.71 1.50 4.79
N PRO A 560 10.02 1.40 4.51
CA PRO A 560 10.65 1.60 3.21
C PRO A 560 11.05 0.27 2.54
N TRP A 561 10.67 -0.87 3.12
CA TRP A 561 11.10 -2.18 2.62
C TRP A 561 10.41 -2.50 1.30
N SER A 562 11.19 -2.82 0.27
CA SER A 562 10.67 -3.36 -0.99
C SER A 562 11.72 -4.23 -1.66
N ILE A 563 11.33 -5.46 -2.00
CA ILE A 563 12.13 -6.41 -2.77
C ILE A 563 11.64 -6.31 -4.22
N CYS A 564 12.29 -5.47 -5.01
CA CYS A 564 11.91 -5.27 -6.40
C CYS A 564 13.11 -4.74 -7.21
N TYR A 565 13.45 -5.38 -8.32
CA TYR A 565 14.51 -4.88 -9.22
C TYR A 565 14.09 -3.71 -10.11
N LYS A 566 12.79 -3.59 -10.38
CA LYS A 566 12.23 -2.50 -11.19
C LYS A 566 11.90 -1.30 -10.30
N VAL A 567 11.90 -0.11 -10.89
CA VAL A 567 11.36 1.08 -10.23
C VAL A 567 9.87 0.84 -9.97
N GLY A 568 9.47 0.68 -8.72
CA GLY A 568 8.09 0.47 -8.32
C GLY A 568 7.34 1.77 -8.08
N ARG A 569 6.13 1.67 -7.50
CA ARG A 569 5.33 2.80 -6.98
C ARG A 569 6.18 3.73 -6.11
N ASP A 570 6.97 3.14 -5.21
CA ASP A 570 7.75 3.87 -4.21
C ASP A 570 9.17 4.22 -4.70
N GLY A 571 9.41 4.12 -6.01
CA GLY A 571 10.70 4.38 -6.63
C GLY A 571 11.67 3.19 -6.53
N ILE A 572 12.97 3.48 -6.60
CA ILE A 572 14.03 2.48 -6.40
C ILE A 572 14.29 2.35 -4.91
N CYS A 573 14.02 1.18 -4.33
CA CYS A 573 14.35 0.91 -2.93
C CYS A 573 15.88 0.79 -2.76
N ASN A 574 16.51 1.87 -2.32
CA ASN A 574 17.95 1.88 -2.02
C ASN A 574 18.26 1.46 -0.56
N GLN A 575 17.33 0.78 0.12
CA GLN A 575 17.45 0.41 1.53
C GLN A 575 18.09 -0.97 1.71
N ASN A 576 18.92 -1.08 2.76
CA ASN A 576 19.50 -2.35 3.17
C ASN A 576 18.55 -3.06 4.12
N LEU A 577 18.32 -4.35 3.90
CA LEU A 577 17.48 -5.16 4.77
C LEU A 577 18.07 -5.23 6.19
N ALA A 578 17.19 -5.17 7.19
CA ALA A 578 17.57 -5.09 8.59
C ALA A 578 16.79 -6.10 9.44
N VAL A 579 17.42 -6.55 10.54
CA VAL A 579 16.78 -7.39 11.56
C VAL A 579 15.53 -6.69 12.10
N GLY A 580 14.46 -7.45 12.30
CA GLY A 580 13.17 -6.95 12.80
C GLY A 580 12.29 -6.31 11.73
N ALA A 581 12.73 -6.25 10.48
CA ALA A 581 11.84 -5.97 9.35
C ALA A 581 10.88 -7.14 9.14
N VAL A 582 9.64 -6.84 8.79
CA VAL A 582 8.64 -7.83 8.30
C VAL A 582 8.31 -7.46 6.87
N VAL A 583 8.45 -8.42 5.96
CA VAL A 583 8.25 -8.25 4.52
C VAL A 583 7.46 -9.41 3.90
N SER A 584 6.75 -9.16 2.80
CA SER A 584 6.19 -10.23 1.96
C SER A 584 7.27 -10.87 1.09
N ILE A 585 7.02 -12.13 0.71
CA ILE A 585 7.72 -12.87 -0.35
C ILE A 585 6.62 -13.49 -1.21
N GLU A 586 6.35 -12.90 -2.37
CA GLU A 586 5.14 -13.13 -3.17
C GLU A 586 5.42 -13.24 -4.68
N PRO A 587 6.33 -14.10 -5.15
CA PRO A 587 6.49 -14.30 -6.60
C PRO A 587 5.18 -14.80 -7.24
N GLY A 588 5.02 -14.49 -8.52
CA GLY A 588 3.85 -14.92 -9.28
C GLY A 588 4.11 -15.08 -10.77
N TYR A 589 3.07 -15.50 -11.49
CA TYR A 589 3.01 -15.52 -12.94
C TYR A 589 1.55 -15.40 -13.39
N TYR A 590 1.31 -14.65 -14.46
CA TYR A 590 -0.03 -14.31 -14.92
C TYR A 590 -0.11 -14.47 -16.44
N GLU A 591 -0.86 -15.47 -16.89
CA GLU A 591 -1.11 -15.74 -18.30
C GLU A 591 -2.45 -15.12 -18.70
N GLU A 592 -2.40 -14.00 -19.42
CA GLU A 592 -3.59 -13.23 -19.80
C GLU A 592 -4.64 -14.12 -20.48
N GLY A 593 -5.87 -14.07 -19.98
CA GLY A 593 -6.99 -14.85 -20.50
C GLY A 593 -6.95 -16.35 -20.17
N LYS A 594 -6.01 -16.83 -19.33
CA LYS A 594 -5.96 -18.24 -18.92
C LYS A 594 -5.99 -18.46 -17.41
N TYR A 595 -4.94 -18.04 -16.70
CA TYR A 595 -4.79 -18.29 -15.26
C TYR A 595 -3.71 -17.38 -14.65
N GLY A 596 -3.71 -17.27 -13.32
CA GLY A 596 -2.59 -16.68 -12.61
C GLY A 596 -2.24 -17.48 -11.35
N ILE A 597 -1.00 -17.35 -10.94
CA ILE A 597 -0.40 -18.05 -9.81
C ILE A 597 0.38 -17.01 -9.00
N ARG A 598 0.17 -17.02 -7.68
CA ARG A 598 0.99 -16.31 -6.71
C ARG A 598 1.08 -17.15 -5.45
N ILE A 599 2.27 -17.23 -4.88
CA ILE A 599 2.50 -17.92 -3.61
C ILE A 599 3.18 -16.93 -2.70
N GLU A 600 2.54 -16.65 -1.58
CA GLU A 600 2.99 -15.59 -0.70
C GLU A 600 2.97 -15.97 0.77
N ASN A 601 3.99 -15.52 1.48
CA ASN A 601 4.04 -15.49 2.94
C ASN A 601 4.70 -14.18 3.38
N LEU A 602 4.34 -13.71 4.58
CA LEU A 602 5.18 -12.76 5.30
C LEU A 602 6.35 -13.46 5.99
N ALA A 603 7.48 -12.76 6.08
CA ALA A 603 8.67 -13.20 6.79
C ALA A 603 9.25 -12.07 7.63
N GLU A 604 9.70 -12.41 8.83
CA GLU A 604 10.58 -11.55 9.61
C GLU A 604 12.05 -11.78 9.21
N ILE A 605 12.85 -10.71 9.23
CA ILE A 605 14.29 -10.79 9.00
C ILE A 605 14.99 -10.95 10.34
N VAL A 606 15.78 -12.01 10.47
CA VAL A 606 16.52 -12.36 11.70
C VAL A 606 18.00 -12.57 11.41
N GLU A 607 18.84 -12.47 12.43
CA GLU A 607 20.25 -12.89 12.30
C GLU A 607 20.30 -14.41 11.98
N ALA A 608 21.14 -14.77 11.03
CA ALA A 608 21.38 -16.17 10.67
C ALA A 608 22.50 -16.75 11.53
N GLU A 609 22.17 -17.78 12.31
CA GLU A 609 23.17 -18.59 12.99
C GLU A 609 23.82 -19.54 11.99
N ILE A 610 25.12 -19.36 11.72
CA ILE A 610 25.89 -20.21 10.81
C ILE A 610 26.76 -21.16 11.63
N GLU A 611 26.24 -22.35 11.92
CA GLU A 611 27.01 -23.43 12.55
C GLU A 611 28.17 -23.86 11.63
N ASN A 612 29.38 -23.97 12.18
CA ASN A 612 30.61 -24.34 11.46
C ASN A 612 31.02 -23.42 10.29
N GLY A 613 30.51 -22.19 10.23
CA GLY A 613 30.92 -21.20 9.23
C GLY A 613 32.42 -20.87 9.33
N TYR A 614 33.05 -20.55 8.18
CA TYR A 614 34.40 -19.99 8.15
C TYR A 614 34.43 -18.75 9.04
N LYS A 615 35.07 -18.82 10.22
CA LYS A 615 35.13 -17.73 11.20
C LYS A 615 35.61 -16.43 10.54
N LYS A 616 34.67 -15.58 10.16
CA LYS A 616 34.88 -14.19 9.76
C LYS A 616 33.87 -13.34 10.51
N MET A 617 34.26 -12.11 10.83
CA MET A 617 33.50 -11.12 11.61
C MET A 617 32.16 -10.68 10.96
N ASN A 618 31.74 -11.29 9.86
CA ASN A 618 30.57 -10.85 9.09
C ASN A 618 29.31 -11.49 9.67
N LYS A 619 28.33 -10.65 10.02
CA LYS A 619 26.98 -11.08 10.36
C LYS A 619 26.17 -11.37 9.10
N PHE A 620 25.33 -12.38 9.18
CA PHE A 620 24.40 -12.77 8.11
C PHE A 620 22.97 -12.70 8.62
N LEU A 621 22.05 -12.55 7.69
CA LEU A 621 20.62 -12.46 7.87
C LEU A 621 19.94 -13.60 7.11
N LYS A 622 18.73 -13.95 7.55
CA LYS A 622 17.82 -14.88 6.86
C LYS A 622 16.38 -14.45 7.04
N PHE A 623 15.49 -14.99 6.21
CA PHE A 623 14.06 -14.87 6.38
C PHE A 623 13.54 -15.98 7.31
N SER A 624 12.64 -15.62 8.21
CA SER A 624 11.88 -16.55 9.04
C SER A 624 10.38 -16.38 8.72
N PRO A 625 9.73 -17.37 8.09
CA PRO A 625 8.31 -17.29 7.73
C PRO A 625 7.42 -17.02 8.96
N LEU A 626 6.40 -16.18 8.78
CA LEU A 626 5.38 -15.89 9.78
C LEU A 626 4.09 -16.67 9.48
N THR A 627 3.61 -16.62 8.23
CA THR A 627 2.40 -17.32 7.82
C THR A 627 2.66 -18.81 7.61
N PHE A 628 1.87 -19.67 8.25
CA PHE A 628 1.89 -21.10 8.03
C PHE A 628 0.51 -21.60 7.58
N ALA A 629 0.44 -22.06 6.34
CA ALA A 629 -0.71 -22.72 5.74
C ALA A 629 -0.23 -23.67 4.61
N PRO A 630 -0.89 -24.82 4.39
CA PRO A 630 -0.47 -25.78 3.38
C PRO A 630 -0.29 -25.17 1.98
N ILE A 631 0.62 -25.76 1.20
CA ILE A 631 0.81 -25.50 -0.23
C ILE A 631 0.41 -26.80 -0.94
N GLN A 632 -0.54 -26.72 -1.88
CA GLN A 632 -1.15 -27.90 -2.49
C GLN A 632 -0.10 -28.74 -3.26
N LYS A 633 0.02 -30.01 -2.89
CA LYS A 633 1.07 -30.90 -3.40
C LYS A 633 0.84 -31.34 -4.83
N GLU A 634 -0.41 -31.46 -5.24
CA GLU A 634 -0.82 -31.88 -6.57
C GLU A 634 -0.40 -30.90 -7.69
N MET A 635 -0.06 -29.67 -7.33
CA MET A 635 0.41 -28.64 -8.26
C MET A 635 1.92 -28.64 -8.48
N ILE A 636 2.65 -29.54 -7.83
CA ILE A 636 4.11 -29.53 -7.79
C ILE A 636 4.69 -30.64 -8.66
N ASP A 637 5.47 -30.26 -9.68
CA ASP A 637 6.38 -31.19 -10.34
C ASP A 637 7.65 -31.38 -9.48
N VAL A 638 7.63 -32.40 -8.64
CA VAL A 638 8.73 -32.75 -7.72
C VAL A 638 10.04 -33.03 -8.45
N SER A 639 10.01 -33.32 -9.76
CA SER A 639 11.23 -33.53 -10.54
C SER A 639 11.99 -32.24 -10.85
N MET A 640 11.33 -31.08 -10.76
CA MET A 640 11.94 -29.76 -10.95
C MET A 640 12.61 -29.21 -9.68
N LEU A 641 12.24 -29.71 -8.51
CA LEU A 641 12.82 -29.28 -7.24
C LEU A 641 14.17 -29.94 -7.01
N SER A 642 15.17 -29.17 -6.59
CA SER A 642 16.37 -29.70 -5.97
C SER A 642 16.08 -30.35 -4.62
N ASP A 643 17.00 -31.16 -4.11
CA ASP A 643 16.85 -31.82 -2.80
C ASP A 643 16.68 -30.79 -1.68
N ASP A 644 17.49 -29.71 -1.68
CA ASP A 644 17.38 -28.64 -0.68
C ASP A 644 16.07 -27.83 -0.79
N GLU A 645 15.42 -27.78 -1.97
CA GLU A 645 14.11 -27.12 -2.13
C GLU A 645 12.99 -28.04 -1.62
N LEU A 646 13.08 -29.34 -1.89
CA LEU A 646 12.15 -30.35 -1.37
C LEU A 646 12.23 -30.45 0.16
N ASP A 647 13.43 -30.44 0.73
CA ASP A 647 13.64 -30.47 2.18
C ASP A 647 13.06 -29.24 2.86
N TRP A 648 13.22 -28.06 2.25
CA TRP A 648 12.61 -26.83 2.76
C TRP A 648 11.09 -26.91 2.74
N LEU A 649 10.48 -27.42 1.66
CA LEU A 649 9.04 -27.58 1.56
C LEU A 649 8.50 -28.57 2.61
N ASN A 650 9.18 -29.70 2.81
CA ASN A 650 8.84 -30.67 3.85
C ASN A 650 8.98 -30.09 5.26
N TRP A 651 10.04 -29.31 5.52
CA TRP A 651 10.20 -28.56 6.76
C TRP A 651 9.05 -27.56 6.97
N TYR A 652 8.69 -26.80 5.94
CA TYR A 652 7.62 -25.81 6.00
C TYR A 652 6.26 -26.46 6.31
N HIS A 653 5.95 -27.61 5.69
CA HIS A 653 4.75 -28.38 6.01
C HIS A 653 4.77 -28.97 7.42
N SER A 654 5.91 -29.48 7.89
CA SER A 654 6.06 -29.93 9.30
C SER A 654 5.78 -28.78 10.27
N ARG A 655 6.35 -27.60 10.03
CA ARG A 655 6.12 -26.40 10.85
C ARG A 655 4.68 -25.93 10.79
N THR A 656 4.02 -26.08 9.65
CA THR A 656 2.59 -25.79 9.51
C THR A 656 1.76 -26.69 10.40
N LEU A 657 2.00 -28.00 10.37
CA LEU A 657 1.30 -28.95 11.25
C LEU A 657 1.57 -28.65 12.73
N GLU A 658 2.84 -28.50 13.11
CA GLU A 658 3.25 -28.20 14.50
C GLU A 658 2.61 -26.92 15.05
N SER A 659 2.45 -25.90 14.20
CA SER A 659 1.91 -24.60 14.62
C SER A 659 0.37 -24.60 14.71
N LEU A 660 -0.30 -25.36 13.84
CA LEU A 660 -1.75 -25.33 13.72
C LEU A 660 -2.47 -26.43 14.51
N GLU A 661 -1.88 -27.63 14.63
CA GLU A 661 -2.47 -28.77 15.34
C GLU A 661 -2.97 -28.42 16.75
N PRO A 662 -2.22 -27.67 17.59
CA PRO A 662 -2.69 -27.29 18.94
C PRO A 662 -3.92 -26.37 18.95
N LEU A 663 -4.26 -25.75 17.82
CA LEU A 663 -5.39 -24.83 17.66
C LEU A 663 -6.56 -25.44 16.90
N VAL A 664 -6.45 -26.69 16.45
CA VAL A 664 -7.55 -27.41 15.81
C VAL A 664 -8.61 -27.72 16.87
N ASP A 665 -9.85 -27.31 16.60
CA ASP A 665 -11.02 -27.67 17.42
C ASP A 665 -11.28 -29.20 17.37
N ASP A 666 -12.35 -29.68 18.01
CA ASP A 666 -12.75 -31.11 17.94
C ASP A 666 -13.35 -31.48 16.56
N ASP A 667 -12.50 -31.43 15.51
CA ASP A 667 -12.79 -31.83 14.14
C ASP A 667 -11.74 -32.85 13.63
N PRO A 668 -11.98 -34.15 13.87
CA PRO A 668 -11.08 -35.21 13.44
C PRO A 668 -10.96 -35.37 11.92
N GLU A 669 -11.91 -34.84 11.13
CA GLU A 669 -11.85 -34.90 9.68
C GLU A 669 -10.88 -33.82 9.16
N PHE A 670 -11.01 -32.60 9.67
CA PHE A 670 -10.08 -31.51 9.38
C PHE A 670 -8.64 -31.84 9.79
N LEU A 671 -8.42 -32.37 11.02
CA LEU A 671 -7.08 -32.72 11.47
C LEU A 671 -6.44 -33.81 10.60
N ARG A 672 -7.20 -34.85 10.21
CA ARG A 672 -6.69 -35.89 9.30
C ARG A 672 -6.31 -35.32 7.94
N TRP A 673 -7.13 -34.42 7.40
CA TRP A 673 -6.82 -33.73 6.16
C TRP A 673 -5.54 -32.89 6.30
N LEU A 674 -5.40 -32.10 7.37
CA LEU A 674 -4.22 -31.29 7.62
C LEU A 674 -2.93 -32.13 7.70
N VAL A 675 -2.98 -33.25 8.43
CA VAL A 675 -1.86 -34.21 8.52
C VAL A 675 -1.52 -34.78 7.13
N GLN A 676 -2.52 -35.08 6.31
CA GLN A 676 -2.30 -35.58 4.96
C GLN A 676 -1.66 -34.51 4.06
N GLU A 677 -2.17 -33.28 4.05
CA GLU A 677 -1.62 -32.20 3.24
C GLU A 677 -0.19 -31.83 3.66
N CYS A 678 0.09 -31.84 4.95
CA CYS A 678 1.42 -31.53 5.48
C CYS A 678 2.38 -32.74 5.55
N SER A 679 1.96 -33.92 5.06
CA SER A 679 2.84 -35.09 5.06
C SER A 679 4.01 -34.92 4.08
N PRO A 680 5.22 -35.41 4.44
CA PRO A 680 6.41 -35.25 3.60
C PRO A 680 6.24 -35.79 2.18
N ILE A 681 6.74 -35.04 1.21
CA ILE A 681 6.86 -35.42 -0.19
C ILE A 681 8.17 -36.19 -0.37
N ASN A 682 8.06 -37.42 -0.85
CA ASN A 682 9.21 -38.22 -1.24
C ASN A 682 9.33 -38.21 -2.77
N ARG A 683 10.54 -37.99 -3.30
CA ARG A 683 10.78 -38.15 -4.73
C ARG A 683 10.74 -39.65 -5.05
N GLU A 684 9.62 -40.13 -5.59
CA GLU A 684 9.62 -41.46 -6.21
C GLU A 684 10.59 -41.43 -7.40
N ILE A 685 11.53 -42.37 -7.45
CA ILE A 685 12.41 -42.55 -8.62
C ILE A 685 11.51 -43.06 -9.76
N SER A 686 10.86 -42.15 -10.49
CA SER A 686 10.04 -42.52 -11.63
C SER A 686 10.91 -43.10 -12.74
N LYS A 687 10.58 -44.32 -13.18
CA LYS A 687 11.18 -44.97 -14.36
C LYS A 687 10.69 -44.38 -15.69
N ASN A 688 9.73 -43.44 -15.63
CA ASN A 688 9.24 -42.68 -16.79
C ASN A 688 9.34 -41.18 -16.46
N PRO A 689 10.36 -40.47 -16.93
CA PRO A 689 10.36 -39.01 -16.82
C PRO A 689 9.12 -38.47 -17.55
N PHE A 690 8.47 -37.45 -16.97
CA PHE A 690 7.56 -36.62 -17.72
C PHE A 690 8.25 -36.19 -19.04
N PRO A 691 7.54 -36.17 -20.18
CA PRO A 691 8.15 -35.74 -21.43
C PRO A 691 8.77 -34.36 -21.21
N LYS A 692 10.01 -34.19 -21.68
CA LYS A 692 10.72 -32.91 -21.65
C LYS A 692 9.75 -31.82 -22.12
N THR A 693 9.60 -30.81 -21.27
CA THR A 693 8.70 -29.66 -21.42
C THR A 693 8.80 -29.07 -22.83
N LEU A 694 7.72 -28.48 -23.33
CA LEU A 694 7.61 -27.86 -24.66
C LEU A 694 8.69 -26.80 -24.98
N TYR A 695 9.39 -26.29 -23.97
CA TYR A 695 10.41 -25.24 -24.06
C TYR A 695 11.86 -25.73 -23.89
N GLN A 696 12.09 -27.06 -23.81
CA GLN A 696 13.42 -27.70 -23.98
C GLN A 696 13.46 -28.44 -25.32
#